data_AF-A0A859DP77-F1
#
_entry.id   AF-A0A859DP77-F1
#
_cell.length_a   1.000
_cell.length_b   1.000
_cell.length_c   1.000
_cell.angle_alpha   90.00
_cell.angle_beta   90.00
_cell.angle_gamma   90.00
#
_symmetry.space_group_name_H-M   'P 1'
#
loop_
_entity.id
_entity.type
_entity.pdbx_description
1 polymer ?
#
loop_
_entity_poly.entity_id
_entity_poly.type
_entity_poly.pdbx_seq_one_letter_code
_entity_poly.pdbx_strand_id
1 'polypeptide(L)'
;MAKKQTVQRIFSVVLALTVITSLCIAVPASAADTDTSQTEQSVSSNLSLSSTPLVRTAGLDGSSYYGYYANSDQVYYYADPAGQLRIVINTHDPATGNPQLDIRTCNSACQQISREFVSLPLPLFGGFYHDEDTGDLYVVTGQSNSSESQAITAVEVDKYNSSWKLLSSAKIPASFANIFQGIRTPFNEGNCRMTKAGSHTLVVYMSGEMFTVEGEHQQSDLTFYLDTNTMKACQSEQPYNSHSFNQFVQYDKTNGMLKFVSHGDASPRAICTEALRWNNTTSQPIYYSSTKPFTFLGDTSISRTDTQVNGFELGRNNDLIVGTSVPHNQAVCGVIGWSKSGVTNQNLYLIKVSKDGTQSTFQWLTNNNPKASGLDIDDPRLVKINDDLFLILYTEVQNSGGSPSYTTKYMLINSSGKQLAPASSIGRPGSASNMYHGGSQPILYDGKITWADEEDGQSSSRIYQLQGTVTMSDKKTGVSMVWKSLAAHSVLQTNVSSAVDTFPSSLSAQAVSSSAVCYDVSMIKDGAQESLNGDTAVLSLPIPSGISPLRTLCWRIAEDGTAQQIQNVRIQNGKLTFCTSSLGQFFISEAKVSAVPSSDLTGTVSVWPGQIINFRTFSTFPLQQIVQGNGKTASVNAPFVRWSADTQTAEQSLYIPYSQNHAGDKTGIYVRENGTASLLFTVKLDFNRPFTCDTGSDVVKESGQTYFAKLTVPHGTEVGGYAAGNGAVALTRAKNGGAPTVSKDGKTDIYYYGFTAARQGRTGLYANIVGTKFCLYSTTVQ
;
A
#
# COMPACT_ATOMS: atom_id res chain seq x y z
N MET A 1 -55.98 -43.79 48.53
CA MET A 1 -55.65 -45.19 48.91
C MET A 1 -54.13 -45.34 48.86
N ALA A 2 -53.53 -45.98 49.87
CA ALA A 2 -52.09 -46.26 50.09
C ALA A 2 -51.15 -45.00 50.20
N LYS A 3 -50.96 -44.41 51.39
CA LYS A 3 -49.94 -44.66 52.47
C LYS A 3 -48.50 -44.33 52.04
N LYS A 4 -47.91 -43.19 52.48
CA LYS A 4 -47.21 -42.92 53.78
C LYS A 4 -45.86 -43.67 53.87
N GLN A 5 -44.73 -43.15 54.36
CA GLN A 5 -44.34 -41.88 55.00
C GLN A 5 -42.81 -41.89 55.13
N THR A 6 -42.25 -40.69 55.24
CA THR A 6 -40.88 -40.26 55.56
C THR A 6 -40.27 -40.85 56.85
N VAL A 7 -38.95 -40.60 57.02
CA VAL A 7 -38.12 -40.51 58.26
C VAL A 7 -37.18 -41.72 58.41
N GLN A 8 -35.84 -41.63 58.49
CA GLN A 8 -35.04 -40.87 59.46
C GLN A 8 -33.53 -40.91 59.10
N ARG A 9 -32.85 -39.75 59.07
CA ARG A 9 -31.71 -39.48 59.94
C ARG A 9 -31.46 -37.96 60.00
N ILE A 10 -31.28 -37.51 61.23
CA ILE A 10 -31.54 -36.19 61.77
C ILE A 10 -30.21 -35.55 62.19
N PHE A 11 -30.09 -34.25 61.89
CA PHE A 11 -29.49 -33.14 62.64
C PHE A 11 -28.06 -33.26 63.19
N SER A 12 -27.26 -32.21 62.89
CA SER A 12 -27.16 -31.06 63.80
C SER A 12 -26.70 -29.79 63.06
N VAL A 13 -27.23 -28.65 63.50
CA VAL A 13 -27.34 -27.35 62.82
C VAL A 13 -26.83 -26.24 63.77
N VAL A 14 -25.97 -25.35 63.24
CA VAL A 14 -25.78 -23.91 63.56
C VAL A 14 -25.14 -23.50 64.90
N LEU A 15 -24.00 -22.75 64.84
CA LEU A 15 -23.92 -21.29 65.10
C LEU A 15 -22.45 -20.77 65.17
N ALA A 16 -22.20 -19.65 64.49
CA ALA A 16 -21.24 -18.54 64.75
C ALA A 16 -19.70 -18.67 64.64
N LEU A 17 -19.17 -17.76 63.80
CA LEU A 17 -17.95 -16.93 63.91
C LEU A 17 -16.66 -17.54 64.49
N THR A 18 -15.57 -17.53 63.71
CA THR A 18 -14.43 -16.57 63.82
C THR A 18 -13.33 -16.91 62.78
N VAL A 19 -12.91 -15.88 62.03
CA VAL A 19 -11.64 -15.66 61.30
C VAL A 19 -10.60 -16.80 61.30
N ILE A 20 -10.35 -17.43 60.15
CA ILE A 20 -9.03 -17.98 59.79
C ILE A 20 -8.76 -17.78 58.28
N THR A 21 -7.55 -17.27 58.06
CA THR A 21 -6.77 -16.96 56.86
C THR A 21 -6.83 -17.92 55.66
N SER A 22 -6.82 -17.30 54.48
CA SER A 22 -6.32 -17.71 53.17
C SER A 22 -5.80 -19.15 53.01
N LEU A 23 -6.57 -19.97 52.27
CA LEU A 23 -6.00 -20.92 51.30
C LEU A 23 -7.10 -21.35 50.31
N CYS A 24 -7.37 -20.52 49.30
CA CYS A 24 -8.12 -20.94 48.12
C CYS A 24 -7.15 -21.65 47.16
N ILE A 25 -7.38 -22.94 46.95
CA ILE A 25 -6.76 -23.73 45.89
C ILE A 25 -7.22 -23.12 44.56
N ALA A 26 -6.28 -22.41 43.91
CA ALA A 26 -6.46 -21.85 42.59
C ALA A 26 -6.41 -22.99 41.56
N VAL A 27 -7.49 -23.13 40.80
CA VAL A 27 -7.45 -23.70 39.44
C VAL A 27 -6.67 -22.68 38.60
N PRO A 28 -5.54 -23.02 37.97
CA PRO A 28 -4.77 -22.02 37.23
C PRO A 28 -5.55 -21.62 35.98
N ALA A 29 -5.95 -20.35 35.97
CA ALA A 29 -6.32 -19.63 34.77
C ALA A 29 -5.18 -19.76 33.75
N SER A 30 -5.52 -20.08 32.51
CA SER A 30 -4.61 -20.06 31.36
C SER A 30 -3.83 -18.75 31.36
N ALA A 31 -2.50 -18.87 31.40
CA ALA A 31 -1.56 -17.78 31.57
C ALA A 31 -1.85 -16.65 30.58
N ALA A 32 -2.12 -15.48 31.15
CA ALA A 32 -1.98 -14.20 30.48
C ALA A 32 -0.57 -14.14 29.86
N ASP A 33 -0.55 -13.82 28.58
CA ASP A 33 0.64 -13.46 27.82
C ASP A 33 1.33 -12.29 28.55
N THR A 34 2.37 -12.61 29.30
CA THR A 34 3.24 -11.62 29.94
C THR A 34 4.40 -11.35 28.98
N ASP A 35 4.07 -10.75 27.84
CA ASP A 35 5.02 -10.07 26.98
C ASP A 35 5.67 -8.94 27.78
N THR A 36 6.82 -9.24 28.37
CA THR A 36 7.67 -8.30 29.10
C THR A 36 8.83 -7.83 28.23
N SER A 37 8.67 -7.85 26.90
CA SER A 37 9.58 -7.21 25.96
C SER A 37 8.88 -6.19 25.07
N GLN A 38 8.02 -5.35 25.65
CA GLN A 38 7.60 -4.12 24.98
C GLN A 38 8.83 -3.24 24.74
N THR A 39 9.34 -3.25 23.50
CA THR A 39 10.21 -2.17 23.03
C THR A 39 9.37 -0.90 22.99
N GLU A 40 9.55 -0.04 23.99
CA GLU A 40 8.98 1.30 24.02
C GLU A 40 9.54 2.11 22.85
N GLN A 41 8.80 2.13 21.73
CA GLN A 41 8.96 3.14 20.69
C GLN A 41 8.29 4.41 21.21
N SER A 42 9.05 5.49 21.36
CA SER A 42 8.45 6.81 21.59
C SER A 42 8.14 7.45 20.25
N VAL A 43 6.90 7.87 20.07
CA VAL A 43 6.46 8.65 18.92
C VAL A 43 5.99 10.00 19.41
N SER A 44 6.70 11.06 19.04
CA SER A 44 6.24 12.43 19.21
C SER A 44 5.74 12.94 17.85
N SER A 45 4.49 13.36 17.80
CA SER A 45 3.91 14.00 16.61
C SER A 45 3.53 15.44 16.93
N ASN A 46 4.11 16.40 16.22
CA ASN A 46 3.67 17.80 16.21
C ASN A 46 2.98 18.06 14.87
N LEU A 47 1.76 17.53 14.69
CA LEU A 47 0.97 17.77 13.49
C LEU A 47 0.11 19.02 13.67
N SER A 48 0.16 19.89 12.67
CA SER A 48 -0.65 21.10 12.56
C SER A 48 -1.47 21.06 11.28
N LEU A 49 -2.73 21.47 11.38
CA LEU A 49 -3.62 21.59 10.23
C LEU A 49 -3.70 23.06 9.79
N SER A 50 -3.36 23.31 8.52
CA SER A 50 -3.62 24.58 7.85
C SER A 50 -4.70 24.40 6.79
N SER A 51 -5.31 25.49 6.34
CA SER A 51 -6.33 25.43 5.31
C SER A 51 -6.32 26.66 4.39
N THR A 52 -6.48 26.42 3.09
CA THR A 52 -6.55 27.46 2.04
C THR A 52 -7.96 27.52 1.48
N PRO A 53 -8.55 28.72 1.28
CA PRO A 53 -9.88 28.84 0.67
C PRO A 53 -9.95 28.21 -0.72
N LEU A 54 -11.08 27.58 -1.00
CA LEU A 54 -11.40 26.94 -2.26
C LEU A 54 -12.80 27.39 -2.70
N VAL A 55 -12.97 27.73 -3.99
CA VAL A 55 -14.29 28.12 -4.51
C VAL A 55 -15.30 27.00 -4.23
N ARG A 56 -16.52 27.29 -3.81
CA ARG A 56 -17.50 26.22 -3.55
C ARG A 56 -17.90 25.48 -4.84
N THR A 57 -18.00 24.16 -4.75
CA THR A 57 -18.64 23.26 -5.73
C THR A 57 -19.39 22.17 -4.96
N ALA A 58 -20.51 21.69 -5.50
CA ALA A 58 -21.26 20.59 -4.89
C ALA A 58 -20.44 19.28 -4.88
N GLY A 59 -20.62 18.42 -3.88
CA GLY A 59 -19.97 17.11 -3.81
C GLY A 59 -18.70 17.05 -2.95
N LEU A 60 -18.35 18.14 -2.25
CA LEU A 60 -17.22 18.18 -1.31
C LEU A 60 -17.62 17.77 0.12
N ASP A 61 -18.91 17.69 0.41
CA ASP A 61 -19.56 17.30 1.68
C ASP A 61 -20.05 15.84 1.68
N GLY A 62 -19.72 15.05 0.65
CA GLY A 62 -20.18 13.68 0.53
C GLY A 62 -19.56 12.74 1.57
N SER A 63 -20.29 11.69 1.95
CA SER A 63 -19.79 10.53 2.70
C SER A 63 -19.28 9.44 1.75
N SER A 64 -18.38 8.59 2.22
CA SER A 64 -17.95 7.41 1.45
C SER A 64 -19.05 6.33 1.36
N TYR A 65 -20.04 6.38 2.26
CA TYR A 65 -21.19 5.48 2.30
C TYR A 65 -22.52 6.24 2.21
N TYR A 66 -23.50 5.62 1.58
CA TYR A 66 -24.89 6.05 1.61
C TYR A 66 -25.77 4.88 2.09
N GLY A 67 -26.25 4.99 3.33
CA GLY A 67 -26.95 3.89 3.98
C GLY A 67 -26.01 2.72 4.27
N TYR A 68 -26.12 1.63 3.51
CA TYR A 68 -25.38 0.38 3.75
C TYR A 68 -24.30 0.06 2.72
N TYR A 69 -24.26 0.82 1.62
CA TYR A 69 -23.30 0.65 0.54
C TYR A 69 -22.48 1.91 0.31
N ALA A 70 -21.30 1.73 -0.30
CA ALA A 70 -20.42 2.81 -0.67
C ALA A 70 -20.92 3.54 -1.91
N ASN A 71 -20.48 4.77 -2.08
CA ASN A 71 -20.47 5.43 -3.38
C ASN A 71 -19.04 5.49 -3.92
N SER A 72 -18.91 5.76 -5.21
CA SER A 72 -17.64 6.25 -5.73
C SER A 72 -17.27 7.58 -5.08
N ASP A 73 -15.98 7.77 -4.80
CA ASP A 73 -15.50 9.06 -4.32
C ASP A 73 -15.88 10.14 -5.33
N GLN A 74 -16.33 11.29 -4.84
CA GLN A 74 -16.73 12.41 -5.71
C GLN A 74 -15.57 13.36 -5.98
N VAL A 75 -14.48 13.24 -5.23
CA VAL A 75 -13.33 14.13 -5.31
C VAL A 75 -12.05 13.30 -5.31
N TYR A 76 -11.20 13.58 -6.28
CA TYR A 76 -9.90 12.93 -6.44
C TYR A 76 -8.80 13.97 -6.50
N TYR A 77 -7.59 13.54 -6.18
CA TYR A 77 -6.42 14.39 -6.17
C TYR A 77 -5.28 13.70 -6.90
N TYR A 78 -4.50 14.48 -7.64
CA TYR A 78 -3.20 14.05 -8.12
C TYR A 78 -2.29 15.27 -8.25
N ALA A 79 -0.99 15.04 -8.33
CA ALA A 79 -0.07 16.09 -8.74
C ALA A 79 0.31 15.89 -10.20
N ASP A 80 0.18 16.96 -10.99
CA ASP A 80 0.52 16.91 -12.40
C ASP A 80 2.04 16.85 -12.63
N PRO A 81 2.53 16.65 -13.86
CA PRO A 81 3.97 16.60 -14.13
C PRO A 81 4.75 17.86 -13.76
N ALA A 82 4.09 19.01 -13.59
CA ALA A 82 4.69 20.26 -13.12
C ALA A 82 4.71 20.35 -11.58
N GLY A 83 4.21 19.34 -10.87
CA GLY A 83 4.10 19.29 -9.43
C GLY A 83 2.98 20.15 -8.86
N GLN A 84 2.02 20.57 -9.68
CA GLN A 84 0.83 21.32 -9.24
C GLN A 84 -0.24 20.36 -8.76
N LEU A 85 -0.96 20.72 -7.69
CA LEU A 85 -2.08 19.94 -7.19
C LEU A 85 -3.26 20.09 -8.14
N ARG A 86 -3.79 18.96 -8.61
CA ARG A 86 -5.03 18.85 -9.35
C ARG A 86 -6.10 18.26 -8.45
N ILE A 87 -7.24 18.93 -8.38
CA ILE A 87 -8.44 18.46 -7.68
C ILE A 87 -9.50 18.20 -8.74
N VAL A 88 -9.97 16.96 -8.83
CA VAL A 88 -10.97 16.51 -9.81
C VAL A 88 -12.26 16.26 -9.06
N ILE A 89 -13.28 17.08 -9.31
CA ILE A 89 -14.56 17.01 -8.61
C ILE A 89 -15.64 16.56 -9.60
N ASN A 90 -16.36 15.50 -9.28
CA ASN A 90 -17.53 15.10 -10.04
C ASN A 90 -18.69 16.07 -9.78
N THR A 91 -19.25 16.61 -10.86
CA THR A 91 -20.37 17.55 -10.87
C THR A 91 -21.35 17.17 -11.98
N HIS A 92 -22.30 18.05 -12.32
CA HIS A 92 -23.25 17.81 -13.40
C HIS A 92 -23.13 18.87 -14.48
N ASP A 93 -23.12 18.43 -15.74
CA ASP A 93 -23.21 19.29 -16.90
C ASP A 93 -24.62 19.88 -16.99
N PRO A 94 -24.78 21.22 -16.90
CA PRO A 94 -26.10 21.84 -16.99
C PRO A 94 -26.76 21.69 -18.36
N ALA A 95 -26.00 21.39 -19.42
CA ALA A 95 -26.52 21.25 -20.77
C ALA A 95 -27.08 19.84 -21.05
N THR A 96 -26.44 18.81 -20.50
CA THR A 96 -26.81 17.41 -20.79
C THR A 96 -27.44 16.68 -19.61
N GLY A 97 -27.23 17.18 -18.39
CA GLY A 97 -27.59 16.48 -17.15
C GLY A 97 -26.64 15.32 -16.80
N ASN A 98 -25.70 14.98 -17.67
CA ASN A 98 -24.68 13.98 -17.40
C ASN A 98 -23.63 14.52 -16.41
N PRO A 99 -22.82 13.63 -15.81
CA PRO A 99 -21.62 14.00 -15.08
C PRO A 99 -20.67 14.92 -15.87
N GLN A 100 -20.04 15.84 -15.15
CA GLN A 100 -18.96 16.71 -15.64
C GLN A 100 -17.89 16.84 -14.57
N LEU A 101 -16.62 16.79 -14.96
CA LEU A 101 -15.50 16.98 -14.04
C LEU A 101 -15.16 18.47 -13.93
N ASP A 102 -15.21 19.01 -12.71
CA ASP A 102 -14.66 20.31 -12.32
C ASP A 102 -13.21 20.10 -11.88
N ILE A 103 -12.28 20.46 -12.75
CA ILE A 103 -10.84 20.25 -12.55
C ILE A 103 -10.22 21.55 -12.10
N ARG A 104 -9.54 21.51 -10.96
CA ARG A 104 -8.93 22.68 -10.34
C ARG A 104 -7.45 22.50 -10.23
N THR A 105 -6.72 23.50 -10.69
CA THR A 105 -5.27 23.55 -10.58
C THR A 105 -4.89 24.47 -9.46
N CYS A 106 -4.06 23.98 -8.55
CA CYS A 106 -3.53 24.75 -7.44
C CYS A 106 -2.01 24.77 -7.48
N ASN A 107 -1.43 25.90 -7.11
CA ASN A 107 0.03 26.00 -6.94
C ASN A 107 0.51 25.21 -5.70
N SER A 108 1.81 25.23 -5.42
CA SER A 108 2.40 24.55 -4.25
C SER A 108 1.87 25.06 -2.90
N ALA A 109 1.36 26.29 -2.84
CA ALA A 109 0.68 26.85 -1.67
C ALA A 109 -0.82 26.48 -1.58
N CYS A 110 -1.28 25.55 -2.43
CA CYS A 110 -2.69 25.15 -2.55
C CYS A 110 -3.64 26.31 -2.87
N GLN A 111 -3.15 27.37 -3.51
CA GLN A 111 -4.01 28.43 -4.03
C GLN A 111 -4.50 28.02 -5.42
N GLN A 112 -5.82 28.06 -5.64
CA GLN A 112 -6.41 27.78 -6.95
C GLN A 112 -5.97 28.83 -7.97
N ILE A 113 -5.35 28.39 -9.06
CA ILE A 113 -4.84 29.24 -10.15
C ILE A 113 -5.60 29.05 -11.46
N SER A 114 -6.22 27.89 -11.68
CA SER A 114 -7.10 27.67 -12.83
C SER A 114 -8.22 26.67 -12.51
N ARG A 115 -9.24 26.69 -13.37
CA ARG A 115 -10.41 25.82 -13.30
C ARG A 115 -10.86 25.49 -14.73
N GLU A 116 -11.10 24.23 -15.02
CA GLU A 116 -11.59 23.74 -16.31
C GLU A 116 -12.69 22.70 -16.10
N PHE A 117 -13.54 22.50 -17.11
CA PHE A 117 -14.65 21.56 -17.05
C PHE A 117 -14.57 20.54 -18.19
N VAL A 118 -14.80 19.27 -17.88
CA VAL A 118 -14.79 18.16 -18.86
C VAL A 118 -16.11 17.40 -18.77
N SER A 119 -16.97 17.54 -19.77
CA SER A 119 -18.24 16.81 -19.85
C SER A 119 -18.02 15.34 -20.16
N LEU A 120 -18.79 14.46 -19.52
CA LEU A 120 -18.65 13.01 -19.65
C LEU A 120 -19.78 12.40 -20.51
N PRO A 121 -19.50 11.28 -21.22
CA PRO A 121 -20.39 10.80 -22.26
C PRO A 121 -21.65 10.10 -21.75
N LEU A 122 -21.60 9.48 -20.56
CA LEU A 122 -22.68 8.67 -20.00
C LEU A 122 -23.15 9.20 -18.63
N PRO A 123 -24.44 8.99 -18.26
CA PRO A 123 -25.10 9.65 -17.13
C PRO A 123 -24.68 9.19 -15.73
N LEU A 124 -23.95 8.08 -15.59
CA LEU A 124 -23.50 7.57 -14.29
C LEU A 124 -21.98 7.75 -14.16
N PHE A 125 -21.53 8.39 -13.08
CA PHE A 125 -20.11 8.51 -12.78
C PHE A 125 -19.62 7.26 -12.05
N GLY A 126 -18.63 6.58 -12.64
CA GLY A 126 -18.00 5.41 -12.05
C GLY A 126 -16.80 5.78 -11.20
N GLY A 127 -15.82 6.50 -11.74
CA GLY A 127 -14.63 6.88 -10.99
C GLY A 127 -13.52 7.46 -11.84
N PHE A 128 -12.44 7.87 -11.18
CA PHE A 128 -11.27 8.49 -11.80
C PHE A 128 -9.98 7.76 -11.37
N TYR A 129 -9.01 7.68 -12.27
CA TYR A 129 -7.68 7.14 -12.00
C TYR A 129 -6.60 7.93 -12.73
N HIS A 130 -5.56 8.30 -12.00
CA HIS A 130 -4.33 8.89 -12.54
C HIS A 130 -3.23 7.84 -12.56
N ASP A 131 -2.67 7.57 -13.73
CA ASP A 131 -1.51 6.71 -13.88
C ASP A 131 -0.23 7.49 -13.56
N GLU A 132 0.32 7.32 -12.36
CA GLU A 132 1.54 8.02 -11.94
C GLU A 132 2.76 7.73 -12.85
N ASP A 133 2.78 6.60 -13.56
CA ASP A 133 3.92 6.21 -14.40
C ASP A 133 3.94 6.96 -15.74
N THR A 134 2.77 7.23 -16.33
CA THR A 134 2.66 7.86 -17.66
C THR A 134 2.06 9.27 -17.64
N GLY A 135 1.34 9.62 -16.56
CA GLY A 135 0.54 10.83 -16.47
C GLY A 135 -0.78 10.76 -17.25
N ASP A 136 -1.16 9.59 -17.76
CA ASP A 136 -2.46 9.37 -18.38
C ASP A 136 -3.57 9.37 -17.33
N LEU A 137 -4.76 9.84 -17.74
CA LEU A 137 -5.94 9.95 -16.88
C LEU A 137 -7.04 9.05 -17.43
N TYR A 138 -7.75 8.36 -16.55
CA TYR A 138 -8.84 7.47 -16.92
C TYR A 138 -10.10 7.84 -16.16
N VAL A 139 -11.22 7.94 -16.87
CA VAL A 139 -12.53 8.21 -16.30
C VAL A 139 -13.48 7.12 -16.74
N VAL A 140 -14.20 6.54 -15.78
CA VAL A 140 -15.20 5.51 -16.03
C VAL A 140 -16.59 6.11 -15.88
N THR A 141 -17.44 5.96 -16.89
CA THR A 141 -18.86 6.32 -16.83
C THR A 141 -19.75 5.18 -17.31
N GLY A 142 -21.04 5.24 -17.03
CA GLY A 142 -21.97 4.17 -17.38
C GLY A 142 -23.41 4.64 -17.56
N GLN A 143 -24.28 3.72 -17.99
CA GLN A 143 -25.71 3.99 -18.16
C GLN A 143 -26.56 2.78 -17.77
N SER A 144 -27.75 3.03 -17.24
CA SER A 144 -28.74 1.99 -16.94
C SER A 144 -29.32 1.37 -18.22
N ASN A 145 -29.61 0.08 -18.15
CA ASN A 145 -30.09 -0.76 -19.25
C ASN A 145 -31.37 -1.49 -18.85
N SER A 146 -32.47 -0.75 -18.69
CA SER A 146 -33.72 -1.32 -18.18
C SER A 146 -34.33 -2.40 -19.08
N SER A 147 -33.95 -2.45 -20.37
CA SER A 147 -34.36 -3.45 -21.35
C SER A 147 -33.48 -4.69 -21.40
N GLU A 148 -32.39 -4.73 -20.63
CA GLU A 148 -31.42 -5.84 -20.60
C GLU A 148 -30.84 -6.20 -21.98
N SER A 149 -30.67 -5.19 -22.84
CA SER A 149 -30.09 -5.38 -24.16
C SER A 149 -28.59 -5.63 -24.06
N GLN A 150 -28.13 -6.78 -24.55
CA GLN A 150 -26.70 -7.11 -24.62
C GLN A 150 -25.90 -6.22 -25.60
N ALA A 151 -26.59 -5.53 -26.52
CA ALA A 151 -25.97 -4.80 -27.61
C ALA A 151 -25.54 -3.37 -27.24
N ILE A 152 -25.95 -2.84 -26.07
CA ILE A 152 -25.62 -1.48 -25.68
C ILE A 152 -24.23 -1.41 -25.05
N THR A 153 -23.63 -0.21 -25.08
CA THR A 153 -22.49 0.12 -24.21
C THR A 153 -23.02 0.39 -22.81
N ALA A 154 -22.71 -0.47 -21.83
CA ALA A 154 -23.12 -0.24 -20.44
C ALA A 154 -22.14 0.67 -19.69
N VAL A 155 -20.84 0.54 -20.00
CA VAL A 155 -19.75 1.29 -19.38
C VAL A 155 -18.83 1.84 -20.47
N GLU A 156 -18.32 3.05 -20.28
CA GLU A 156 -17.32 3.67 -21.14
C GLU A 156 -16.11 4.11 -20.29
N VAL A 157 -14.91 3.77 -20.76
CA VAL A 157 -13.65 4.19 -20.14
C VAL A 157 -12.94 5.16 -21.07
N ASP A 158 -12.88 6.42 -20.67
CA ASP A 158 -12.22 7.49 -21.41
C ASP A 158 -10.78 7.65 -20.93
N LYS A 159 -9.84 7.69 -21.87
CA LYS A 159 -8.43 8.00 -21.63
C LYS A 159 -8.14 9.44 -22.05
N TYR A 160 -7.65 10.25 -21.12
CA TYR A 160 -7.18 11.61 -21.37
C TYR A 160 -5.66 11.70 -21.15
N ASN A 161 -5.02 12.67 -21.79
CA ASN A 161 -3.67 13.05 -21.41
C ASN A 161 -3.68 13.97 -20.16
N SER A 162 -2.51 14.33 -19.66
CA SER A 162 -2.33 15.22 -18.51
C SER A 162 -2.91 16.65 -18.67
N SER A 163 -3.28 17.04 -19.90
CA SER A 163 -3.94 18.31 -20.22
C SER A 163 -5.44 18.14 -20.48
N TRP A 164 -6.04 17.06 -19.99
CA TRP A 164 -7.48 16.78 -20.12
C TRP A 164 -8.01 16.73 -21.56
N LYS A 165 -7.13 16.43 -22.53
CA LYS A 165 -7.54 16.13 -23.90
C LYS A 165 -7.87 14.65 -24.02
N LEU A 166 -9.09 14.34 -24.46
CA LEU A 166 -9.51 12.98 -24.78
C LEU A 166 -8.61 12.40 -25.87
N LEU A 167 -8.00 11.25 -25.58
CA LEU A 167 -7.15 10.50 -26.51
C LEU A 167 -7.94 9.38 -27.18
N SER A 168 -8.74 8.64 -26.41
CA SER A 168 -9.45 7.45 -26.86
C SER A 168 -10.43 6.97 -25.81
N SER A 169 -11.42 6.18 -26.21
CA SER A 169 -12.45 5.60 -25.33
C SER A 169 -12.62 4.11 -25.57
N ALA A 170 -12.87 3.35 -24.51
CA ALA A 170 -13.23 1.93 -24.57
C ALA A 170 -14.72 1.76 -24.24
N LYS A 171 -15.46 1.14 -25.17
CA LYS A 171 -16.89 0.86 -24.99
C LYS A 171 -17.09 -0.57 -24.51
N ILE A 172 -17.57 -0.71 -23.29
CA ILE A 172 -17.79 -1.99 -22.64
C ILE A 172 -19.24 -2.43 -22.88
N PRO A 173 -19.47 -3.56 -23.55
CA PRO A 173 -20.81 -4.01 -23.86
C PRO A 173 -21.53 -4.49 -22.60
N ALA A 174 -22.85 -4.32 -22.57
CA ALA A 174 -23.69 -4.82 -21.49
C ALA A 174 -23.70 -6.35 -21.38
N SER A 175 -23.12 -7.08 -22.35
CA SER A 175 -22.92 -8.53 -22.27
C SER A 175 -21.77 -8.94 -21.37
N PHE A 176 -20.90 -8.01 -20.94
CA PHE A 176 -19.87 -8.33 -19.95
C PHE A 176 -20.52 -8.81 -18.67
N ALA A 177 -19.94 -9.84 -18.09
CA ALA A 177 -20.51 -10.54 -16.95
C ALA A 177 -19.38 -10.99 -16.03
N ASN A 178 -19.73 -11.14 -14.75
CA ASN A 178 -18.97 -11.99 -13.86
C ASN A 178 -19.56 -13.41 -13.95
N ILE A 179 -20.17 -13.93 -12.89
CA ILE A 179 -20.83 -15.25 -12.93
C ILE A 179 -22.28 -15.22 -13.45
N PHE A 180 -22.97 -14.08 -13.34
CA PHE A 180 -24.35 -13.92 -13.83
C PHE A 180 -24.43 -12.91 -14.99
N GLN A 181 -25.55 -12.94 -15.72
CA GLN A 181 -25.67 -12.36 -17.05
C GLN A 181 -25.64 -10.84 -17.05
N GLY A 182 -24.70 -10.26 -17.80
CA GLY A 182 -24.73 -8.88 -18.26
C GLY A 182 -24.68 -7.78 -17.19
N ILE A 183 -24.70 -6.53 -17.66
CA ILE A 183 -24.71 -5.32 -16.85
C ILE A 183 -26.02 -4.57 -17.09
N ARG A 184 -26.85 -4.51 -16.06
CA ARG A 184 -28.09 -3.73 -16.06
C ARG A 184 -27.85 -2.30 -15.61
N THR A 185 -27.30 -2.11 -14.41
CA THR A 185 -27.00 -0.79 -13.86
C THR A 185 -25.58 -0.80 -13.26
N PRO A 186 -24.58 -0.23 -13.95
CA PRO A 186 -23.21 -0.21 -13.44
C PRO A 186 -23.10 0.67 -12.20
N PHE A 187 -22.18 0.33 -11.30
CA PHE A 187 -21.87 1.05 -10.06
C PHE A 187 -23.02 1.09 -9.04
N ASN A 188 -24.11 0.36 -9.30
CA ASN A 188 -25.25 0.34 -8.39
C ASN A 188 -24.85 -0.28 -7.04
N GLU A 189 -25.32 0.34 -5.95
CA GLU A 189 -25.15 -0.14 -4.58
C GLU A 189 -23.68 -0.49 -4.23
N GLY A 190 -22.73 0.30 -4.71
CA GLY A 190 -21.30 0.14 -4.48
C GLY A 190 -20.50 1.21 -5.24
N ASN A 191 -19.28 0.90 -5.66
CA ASN A 191 -18.42 1.86 -6.34
C ASN A 191 -17.66 1.28 -7.53
N CYS A 192 -16.73 2.06 -8.05
CA CYS A 192 -15.76 1.63 -9.05
C CYS A 192 -14.37 2.15 -8.68
N ARG A 193 -13.40 1.24 -8.62
CA ARG A 193 -11.98 1.54 -8.38
C ARG A 193 -11.12 0.96 -9.49
N MET A 194 -9.97 1.58 -9.69
CA MET A 194 -9.04 1.22 -10.74
C MET A 194 -7.62 1.16 -10.21
N THR A 195 -6.81 0.32 -10.84
CA THR A 195 -5.35 0.31 -10.70
C THR A 195 -4.72 -0.09 -12.02
N LYS A 196 -3.50 0.35 -12.28
CA LYS A 196 -2.71 -0.18 -13.40
C LYS A 196 -1.85 -1.36 -12.96
N ALA A 197 -1.91 -2.45 -13.72
CA ALA A 197 -1.08 -3.64 -13.56
C ALA A 197 -0.15 -3.82 -14.75
N GLY A 198 1.10 -4.21 -14.47
CA GLY A 198 2.14 -4.30 -15.49
C GLY A 198 2.35 -2.97 -16.23
N SER A 199 2.74 -3.06 -17.50
CA SER A 199 3.09 -1.88 -18.31
C SER A 199 1.89 -1.18 -18.97
N HIS A 200 0.81 -1.90 -19.27
CA HIS A 200 -0.27 -1.38 -20.13
C HIS A 200 -1.66 -1.96 -19.83
N THR A 201 -1.93 -2.47 -18.63
CA THR A 201 -3.27 -2.98 -18.29
C THR A 201 -3.90 -2.18 -17.17
N LEU A 202 -4.99 -1.49 -17.46
CA LEU A 202 -5.87 -0.91 -16.46
C LEU A 202 -6.83 -1.99 -15.97
N VAL A 203 -6.87 -2.21 -14.67
CA VAL A 203 -7.84 -3.07 -13.99
C VAL A 203 -8.97 -2.18 -13.51
N VAL A 204 -10.20 -2.50 -13.90
CA VAL A 204 -11.40 -1.82 -13.42
C VAL A 204 -12.20 -2.81 -12.58
N TYR A 205 -12.45 -2.45 -11.32
CA TYR A 205 -13.21 -3.26 -10.37
C TYR A 205 -14.40 -2.46 -9.85
N MET A 206 -15.60 -2.92 -10.14
CA MET A 206 -16.85 -2.17 -9.93
C MET A 206 -17.96 -3.03 -9.34
N SER A 207 -18.95 -2.42 -8.69
CA SER A 207 -20.25 -3.06 -8.44
C SER A 207 -21.19 -2.91 -9.65
N GLY A 208 -22.27 -3.68 -9.67
CA GLY A 208 -23.39 -3.44 -10.57
C GLY A 208 -24.57 -4.37 -10.32
N GLU A 209 -25.74 -3.89 -10.76
CA GLU A 209 -26.92 -4.73 -10.95
C GLU A 209 -26.80 -5.46 -12.30
N MET A 210 -27.13 -6.74 -12.32
CA MET A 210 -27.05 -7.62 -13.48
C MET A 210 -28.42 -7.82 -14.14
N PHE A 211 -28.44 -8.52 -15.27
CA PHE A 211 -29.70 -8.96 -15.86
C PHE A 211 -30.44 -9.95 -14.98
N THR A 212 -31.73 -10.08 -15.25
CA THR A 212 -32.63 -10.96 -14.52
C THR A 212 -32.16 -12.41 -14.62
N VAL A 213 -31.99 -13.05 -13.47
CA VAL A 213 -31.75 -14.49 -13.35
C VAL A 213 -32.80 -15.06 -12.41
N GLU A 214 -33.55 -16.07 -12.88
CA GLU A 214 -34.63 -16.71 -12.12
C GLU A 214 -35.74 -15.75 -11.62
N GLY A 215 -35.96 -14.66 -12.35
CA GLY A 215 -37.02 -13.68 -12.06
C GLY A 215 -36.60 -12.51 -11.17
N GLU A 216 -35.35 -12.50 -10.69
CA GLU A 216 -34.81 -11.45 -9.82
C GLU A 216 -33.54 -10.84 -10.44
N HIS A 217 -33.31 -9.54 -10.18
CA HIS A 217 -32.02 -8.92 -10.49
C HIS A 217 -31.01 -9.28 -9.39
N GLN A 218 -29.80 -9.67 -9.80
CA GLN A 218 -28.70 -9.94 -8.89
C GLN A 218 -27.75 -8.75 -8.85
N GLN A 219 -27.13 -8.50 -7.70
CA GLN A 219 -26.06 -7.53 -7.54
C GLN A 219 -24.75 -8.25 -7.23
N SER A 220 -23.64 -7.83 -7.84
CA SER A 220 -22.32 -8.27 -7.41
C SER A 220 -21.24 -7.29 -7.88
N ASP A 221 -20.00 -7.63 -7.55
CA ASP A 221 -18.84 -7.05 -8.21
C ASP A 221 -18.59 -7.59 -9.63
N LEU A 222 -17.89 -6.80 -10.43
CA LEU A 222 -17.51 -7.12 -11.80
C LEU A 222 -16.11 -6.54 -12.06
N THR A 223 -15.27 -7.32 -12.73
CA THR A 223 -13.91 -6.93 -13.09
C THR A 223 -13.70 -7.06 -14.59
N PHE A 224 -13.02 -6.09 -15.18
CA PHE A 224 -12.47 -6.24 -16.53
C PHE A 224 -11.08 -5.60 -16.62
N TYR A 225 -10.30 -6.13 -17.57
CA TYR A 225 -8.95 -5.67 -17.85
C TYR A 225 -8.94 -4.94 -19.19
N LEU A 226 -8.42 -3.72 -19.19
CA LEU A 226 -8.35 -2.85 -20.36
C LEU A 226 -6.89 -2.66 -20.75
N ASP A 227 -6.55 -3.01 -21.99
CA ASP A 227 -5.25 -2.65 -22.56
C ASP A 227 -5.22 -1.13 -22.84
N THR A 228 -4.32 -0.41 -22.16
CA THR A 228 -4.26 1.06 -22.18
C THR A 228 -3.70 1.67 -23.46
N ASN A 229 -3.14 0.84 -24.34
CA ASN A 229 -2.59 1.26 -25.63
C ASN A 229 -3.62 1.13 -26.73
N THR A 230 -4.40 0.05 -26.70
CA THR A 230 -5.40 -0.29 -27.71
C THR A 230 -6.83 0.05 -27.31
N MET A 231 -7.06 0.33 -26.02
CA MET A 231 -8.38 0.53 -25.41
C MET A 231 -9.34 -0.66 -25.63
N LYS A 232 -8.79 -1.88 -25.68
CA LYS A 232 -9.57 -3.12 -25.78
C LYS A 232 -9.71 -3.78 -24.41
N ALA A 233 -10.95 -4.10 -24.05
CA ALA A 233 -11.27 -4.73 -22.77
C ALA A 233 -11.47 -6.25 -22.89
N CYS A 234 -11.09 -6.97 -21.84
CA CYS A 234 -11.40 -8.38 -21.64
C CYS A 234 -12.09 -8.53 -20.28
N GLN A 235 -13.23 -9.22 -20.26
CA GLN A 235 -13.96 -9.50 -19.03
C GLN A 235 -13.17 -10.45 -18.11
N SER A 236 -13.46 -10.42 -16.81
CA SER A 236 -12.94 -11.34 -15.82
C SER A 236 -14.06 -11.89 -14.94
N GLU A 237 -14.01 -13.20 -14.69
CA GLU A 237 -14.91 -13.89 -13.76
C GLU A 237 -14.40 -13.85 -12.30
N GLN A 238 -13.38 -13.02 -12.00
CA GLN A 238 -12.73 -12.94 -10.70
C GLN A 238 -12.29 -11.50 -10.39
N PRO A 239 -12.26 -11.08 -9.12
CA PRO A 239 -12.94 -11.72 -7.97
C PRO A 239 -14.47 -11.75 -8.15
N TYR A 240 -15.16 -12.56 -7.34
CA TYR A 240 -16.62 -12.58 -7.27
C TYR A 240 -17.11 -12.48 -5.82
N ASN A 241 -17.96 -11.50 -5.55
CA ASN A 241 -18.67 -11.32 -4.30
C ASN A 241 -20.09 -10.82 -4.58
N SER A 242 -21.08 -11.62 -4.20
CA SER A 242 -22.50 -11.28 -4.31
C SER A 242 -22.87 -10.14 -3.36
N HIS A 243 -23.67 -9.19 -3.85
CA HIS A 243 -24.08 -7.98 -3.12
C HIS A 243 -22.87 -7.23 -2.53
N SER A 244 -21.94 -6.88 -3.44
CA SER A 244 -20.69 -6.21 -3.10
C SER A 244 -20.93 -4.70 -2.95
N PHE A 245 -20.89 -4.24 -1.71
CA PHE A 245 -21.20 -2.87 -1.29
C PHE A 245 -20.03 -1.90 -1.35
N ASN A 246 -18.81 -2.39 -1.55
CA ASN A 246 -17.63 -1.55 -1.73
C ASN A 246 -16.50 -2.38 -2.34
N GLN A 247 -15.74 -1.79 -3.25
CA GLN A 247 -14.64 -2.40 -3.97
C GLN A 247 -13.36 -1.61 -3.74
N PHE A 248 -12.24 -2.31 -3.54
CA PHE A 248 -10.90 -1.74 -3.66
C PHE A 248 -10.02 -2.67 -4.48
N VAL A 249 -9.14 -2.08 -5.29
CA VAL A 249 -8.12 -2.80 -6.02
C VAL A 249 -6.82 -2.00 -6.01
N GLN A 250 -5.69 -2.67 -5.71
CA GLN A 250 -4.35 -2.10 -5.85
C GLN A 250 -3.39 -3.13 -6.47
N TYR A 251 -2.38 -2.64 -7.18
CA TYR A 251 -1.31 -3.48 -7.74
C TYR A 251 -0.01 -3.35 -6.93
N ASP A 252 0.37 -4.42 -6.25
CA ASP A 252 1.67 -4.57 -5.61
C ASP A 252 2.72 -4.89 -6.68
N LYS A 253 3.36 -3.84 -7.21
CA LYS A 253 4.46 -3.92 -8.19
C LYS A 253 5.63 -4.77 -7.68
N THR A 254 5.93 -4.72 -6.38
CA THR A 254 7.08 -5.42 -5.78
C THR A 254 6.88 -6.93 -5.78
N ASN A 255 5.68 -7.39 -5.46
CA ASN A 255 5.36 -8.83 -5.43
C ASN A 255 4.69 -9.33 -6.70
N GLY A 256 4.36 -8.43 -7.64
CA GLY A 256 3.63 -8.76 -8.86
C GLY A 256 2.22 -9.28 -8.57
N MET A 257 1.52 -8.66 -7.63
CA MET A 257 0.20 -9.13 -7.17
C MET A 257 -0.87 -8.05 -7.29
N LEU A 258 -2.01 -8.41 -7.86
CA LEU A 258 -3.25 -7.66 -7.69
C LEU A 258 -3.90 -8.04 -6.36
N LYS A 259 -4.33 -7.03 -5.61
CA LYS A 259 -4.98 -7.15 -4.31
C LYS A 259 -6.36 -6.52 -4.40
N PHE A 260 -7.38 -7.31 -4.09
CA PHE A 260 -8.77 -6.91 -4.11
C PHE A 260 -9.33 -6.97 -2.69
N VAL A 261 -10.22 -6.03 -2.38
CA VAL A 261 -11.03 -6.04 -1.16
C VAL A 261 -12.47 -5.78 -1.54
N SER A 262 -13.39 -6.57 -1.01
CA SER A 262 -14.82 -6.38 -1.19
C SER A 262 -15.62 -6.49 0.11
N HIS A 263 -16.68 -5.71 0.20
CA HIS A 263 -17.65 -5.75 1.29
C HIS A 263 -18.91 -6.49 0.80
N GLY A 264 -19.06 -7.78 1.12
CA GLY A 264 -20.22 -8.57 0.69
C GLY A 264 -21.26 -8.71 1.79
N ASP A 265 -22.54 -8.64 1.44
CA ASP A 265 -23.65 -8.83 2.38
C ASP A 265 -24.27 -10.25 2.31
N ALA A 266 -24.00 -11.04 1.27
CA ALA A 266 -24.69 -12.31 1.03
C ALA A 266 -23.75 -13.50 0.91
N SER A 267 -23.09 -13.63 -0.24
CA SER A 267 -22.31 -14.82 -0.61
C SER A 267 -20.90 -14.45 -1.06
N PRO A 268 -19.95 -14.25 -0.11
CA PRO A 268 -20.13 -14.32 1.35
C PRO A 268 -20.52 -12.98 2.01
N ARG A 269 -21.28 -13.08 3.12
CA ARG A 269 -21.56 -12.00 4.06
C ARG A 269 -20.34 -11.67 4.94
N ALA A 270 -19.37 -10.99 4.35
CA ALA A 270 -18.06 -10.71 4.96
C ALA A 270 -17.30 -9.58 4.24
N ILE A 271 -16.28 -9.05 4.91
CA ILE A 271 -15.16 -8.43 4.22
C ILE A 271 -14.33 -9.55 3.60
N CYS A 272 -14.10 -9.49 2.30
CA CYS A 272 -13.29 -10.44 1.55
C CYS A 272 -12.04 -9.77 1.02
N THR A 273 -10.94 -10.51 1.02
CA THR A 273 -9.69 -10.10 0.40
C THR A 273 -9.28 -11.15 -0.59
N GLU A 274 -8.93 -10.75 -1.81
CA GLU A 274 -8.42 -11.68 -2.82
C GLU A 274 -7.09 -11.19 -3.35
N ALA A 275 -6.21 -12.14 -3.64
CA ALA A 275 -4.92 -11.87 -4.23
C ALA A 275 -4.75 -12.70 -5.49
N LEU A 276 -4.35 -12.04 -6.57
CA LEU A 276 -4.13 -12.65 -7.87
C LEU A 276 -2.69 -12.33 -8.31
N ARG A 277 -1.95 -13.34 -8.77
CA ARG A 277 -0.60 -13.14 -9.32
C ARG A 277 -0.70 -12.61 -10.73
N TRP A 278 -0.02 -11.51 -11.00
CA TRP A 278 -0.01 -10.89 -12.32
C TRP A 278 0.97 -11.61 -13.26
N ASN A 279 0.50 -12.01 -14.45
CA ASN A 279 1.35 -12.57 -15.48
C ASN A 279 1.67 -11.53 -16.56
N ASN A 280 2.88 -10.99 -16.52
CA ASN A 280 3.36 -10.01 -17.50
C ASN A 280 3.43 -10.54 -18.95
N THR A 281 3.46 -11.86 -19.16
CA THR A 281 3.52 -12.43 -20.52
C THR A 281 2.16 -12.38 -21.19
N THR A 282 1.11 -12.71 -20.45
CA THR A 282 -0.26 -12.77 -20.97
C THR A 282 -1.06 -11.51 -20.70
N SER A 283 -0.54 -10.61 -19.85
CA SER A 283 -1.27 -9.45 -19.32
C SER A 283 -2.61 -9.85 -18.68
N GLN A 284 -2.59 -10.98 -17.96
CA GLN A 284 -3.74 -11.57 -17.29
C GLN A 284 -3.34 -12.02 -15.88
N PRO A 285 -4.23 -11.95 -14.89
CA PRO A 285 -3.95 -12.48 -13.58
C PRO A 285 -4.22 -13.98 -13.47
N ILE A 286 -3.61 -14.60 -12.46
CA ILE A 286 -3.84 -15.98 -12.05
C ILE A 286 -4.31 -15.94 -10.60
N TYR A 287 -5.46 -16.53 -10.30
CA TYR A 287 -5.96 -16.65 -8.93
C TYR A 287 -4.91 -17.25 -8.00
N TYR A 288 -4.76 -16.65 -6.81
CA TYR A 288 -3.77 -17.10 -5.83
C TYR A 288 -4.38 -17.41 -4.47
N SER A 289 -5.10 -16.49 -3.86
CA SER A 289 -5.69 -16.71 -2.53
C SER A 289 -6.91 -15.83 -2.28
N SER A 290 -7.74 -16.26 -1.33
CA SER A 290 -8.85 -15.49 -0.77
C SER A 290 -8.91 -15.69 0.74
N THR A 291 -9.25 -14.64 1.48
CA THR A 291 -9.52 -14.70 2.92
C THR A 291 -10.76 -13.90 3.28
N LYS A 292 -11.37 -14.23 4.43
CA LYS A 292 -12.56 -13.57 4.98
C LYS A 292 -12.25 -13.03 6.38
N PRO A 293 -11.46 -11.96 6.49
CA PRO A 293 -10.94 -11.46 7.77
C PRO A 293 -12.01 -11.12 8.79
N PHE A 294 -13.22 -10.78 8.33
CA PHE A 294 -14.31 -10.39 9.20
C PHE A 294 -15.66 -10.78 8.58
N THR A 295 -16.40 -11.64 9.28
CA THR A 295 -17.70 -12.16 8.84
C THR A 295 -18.82 -11.51 9.64
N PHE A 296 -19.94 -11.23 8.98
CA PHE A 296 -21.06 -10.56 9.62
C PHE A 296 -22.14 -11.54 10.04
N LEU A 297 -22.75 -11.25 11.19
CA LEU A 297 -23.96 -11.92 11.64
C LEU A 297 -25.18 -11.40 10.87
N GLY A 298 -26.26 -12.17 10.90
CA GLY A 298 -27.51 -11.88 10.19
C GLY A 298 -27.76 -12.86 9.04
N ASP A 299 -28.98 -12.82 8.52
CA ASP A 299 -29.42 -13.63 7.38
C ASP A 299 -29.19 -12.87 6.06
N THR A 300 -29.01 -13.60 4.96
CA THR A 300 -28.76 -13.03 3.64
C THR A 300 -29.96 -12.27 3.07
N SER A 301 -31.17 -12.39 3.65
CA SER A 301 -32.32 -11.52 3.32
C SER A 301 -32.24 -10.10 3.89
N ILE A 302 -31.20 -9.78 4.67
CA ILE A 302 -31.03 -8.47 5.30
C ILE A 302 -29.75 -7.81 4.81
N SER A 303 -29.89 -6.78 3.98
CA SER A 303 -28.72 -6.11 3.41
C SER A 303 -27.86 -5.36 4.42
N ARG A 304 -28.47 -4.79 5.46
CA ARG A 304 -27.76 -4.04 6.50
C ARG A 304 -26.72 -4.89 7.24
N THR A 305 -25.43 -4.58 7.10
CA THR A 305 -24.31 -5.19 7.85
C THR A 305 -23.81 -4.32 9.01
N ASP A 306 -24.13 -3.02 9.04
CA ASP A 306 -23.55 -2.03 9.96
C ASP A 306 -22.01 -2.08 10.00
N THR A 307 -21.42 -2.33 8.83
CA THR A 307 -19.98 -2.34 8.60
C THR A 307 -19.67 -1.50 7.38
N GLN A 308 -18.56 -0.78 7.45
CA GLN A 308 -17.99 -0.03 6.35
C GLN A 308 -16.55 -0.47 6.12
N VAL A 309 -16.09 -0.39 4.87
CA VAL A 309 -14.69 -0.56 4.47
C VAL A 309 -14.32 0.75 3.79
N ASN A 310 -13.48 1.56 4.40
CA ASN A 310 -13.34 2.96 3.97
C ASN A 310 -11.93 3.29 3.44
N GLY A 311 -10.93 2.46 3.76
CA GLY A 311 -9.58 2.60 3.23
C GLY A 311 -8.86 1.26 3.05
N PHE A 312 -8.05 1.18 2.00
CA PHE A 312 -7.17 0.06 1.71
C PHE A 312 -5.84 0.57 1.16
N GLU A 313 -4.73 0.19 1.77
CA GLU A 313 -3.39 0.58 1.34
C GLU A 313 -2.38 -0.56 1.43
N LEU A 314 -1.48 -0.63 0.44
CA LEU A 314 -0.38 -1.59 0.45
C LEU A 314 0.76 -1.14 1.38
N GLY A 315 1.20 -2.01 2.29
CA GLY A 315 2.33 -1.74 3.18
C GLY A 315 3.54 -2.63 2.94
N ARG A 316 4.60 -2.39 3.72
CA ARG A 316 5.85 -3.17 3.72
C ARG A 316 5.63 -4.56 4.30
N ASN A 317 5.09 -4.63 5.53
CA ASN A 317 4.87 -5.88 6.25
C ASN A 317 3.49 -6.49 5.95
N ASN A 318 2.45 -5.67 5.91
CA ASN A 318 1.08 -6.10 5.62
C ASN A 318 0.40 -5.05 4.75
N ASP A 319 -0.57 -5.49 3.96
CA ASP A 319 -1.57 -4.61 3.38
C ASP A 319 -2.62 -4.33 4.47
N LEU A 320 -3.09 -3.08 4.53
CA LEU A 320 -3.90 -2.58 5.63
C LEU A 320 -5.27 -2.14 5.11
N ILE A 321 -6.33 -2.57 5.81
CA ILE A 321 -7.71 -2.21 5.52
C ILE A 321 -8.31 -1.60 6.77
N VAL A 322 -8.94 -0.43 6.66
CA VAL A 322 -9.64 0.22 7.78
C VAL A 322 -11.10 0.43 7.45
N GLY A 323 -11.89 0.46 8.50
CA GLY A 323 -13.29 0.84 8.41
C GLY A 323 -13.94 0.87 9.77
N THR A 324 -15.26 1.02 9.77
CA THR A 324 -16.07 1.04 10.99
C THR A 324 -16.97 -0.17 11.05
N SER A 325 -17.21 -0.70 12.24
CA SER A 325 -18.19 -1.76 12.41
C SER A 325 -18.73 -1.85 13.83
N VAL A 326 -19.89 -2.46 13.93
CA VAL A 326 -20.44 -3.00 15.18
C VAL A 326 -19.80 -4.36 15.52
N PRO A 327 -19.99 -4.91 16.73
CA PRO A 327 -19.17 -6.01 17.21
C PRO A 327 -19.23 -7.33 16.40
N HIS A 328 -20.39 -7.69 15.84
CA HIS A 328 -20.60 -9.00 15.18
C HIS A 328 -20.04 -10.16 16.02
N ASN A 329 -19.06 -10.91 15.50
CA ASN A 329 -18.38 -11.99 16.22
C ASN A 329 -17.05 -11.57 16.88
N GLN A 330 -16.70 -10.29 16.84
CA GLN A 330 -15.49 -9.70 17.41
C GLN A 330 -15.84 -8.78 18.59
N ALA A 331 -15.74 -9.31 19.82
CA ALA A 331 -16.12 -8.55 20.99
C ALA A 331 -15.30 -7.25 21.16
N VAL A 332 -15.96 -6.15 21.52
CA VAL A 332 -15.33 -4.88 21.94
C VAL A 332 -15.96 -4.42 23.25
N CYS A 333 -15.14 -4.15 24.25
CA CYS A 333 -15.59 -3.82 25.61
C CYS A 333 -16.62 -4.80 26.18
N GLY A 334 -16.41 -6.09 25.94
CA GLY A 334 -17.29 -7.17 26.41
C GLY A 334 -18.63 -7.27 25.67
N VAL A 335 -18.91 -6.40 24.69
CA VAL A 335 -20.11 -6.46 23.86
C VAL A 335 -19.79 -7.27 22.60
N ILE A 336 -20.63 -8.28 22.33
CA ILE A 336 -20.59 -9.11 21.13
C ILE A 336 -22.00 -9.16 20.52
N GLY A 337 -22.09 -9.46 19.23
CA GLY A 337 -23.32 -9.67 18.50
C GLY A 337 -23.70 -8.51 17.58
N TRP A 338 -24.80 -8.72 16.86
CA TRP A 338 -25.45 -7.77 15.97
C TRP A 338 -26.97 -7.93 16.12
N SER A 339 -27.72 -6.85 15.89
CA SER A 339 -29.19 -6.89 15.92
C SER A 339 -29.77 -5.99 14.84
N LYS A 340 -30.74 -6.52 14.09
CA LYS A 340 -31.52 -5.76 13.10
C LYS A 340 -32.18 -4.51 13.69
N SER A 341 -32.61 -4.59 14.96
CA SER A 341 -33.30 -3.50 15.67
C SER A 341 -32.36 -2.66 16.55
N GLY A 342 -31.07 -2.99 16.59
CA GLY A 342 -30.10 -2.40 17.51
C GLY A 342 -29.54 -1.07 17.01
N VAL A 343 -29.33 -0.14 17.95
CA VAL A 343 -28.45 1.02 17.80
C VAL A 343 -27.18 0.68 18.57
N THR A 344 -26.24 0.02 17.92
CA THR A 344 -24.89 -0.15 18.47
C THR A 344 -23.98 0.80 17.72
N ASN A 345 -23.29 1.67 18.45
CA ASN A 345 -22.33 2.57 17.86
C ASN A 345 -21.15 1.78 17.26
N GLN A 346 -20.59 2.30 16.18
CA GLN A 346 -19.51 1.67 15.45
C GLN A 346 -18.16 2.00 16.12
N ASN A 347 -17.24 1.06 15.99
CA ASN A 347 -15.84 1.23 16.36
C ASN A 347 -14.96 1.18 15.11
N LEU A 348 -13.79 1.80 15.19
CA LEU A 348 -12.76 1.72 14.17
C LEU A 348 -12.05 0.37 14.27
N TYR A 349 -11.93 -0.33 13.15
CA TYR A 349 -11.14 -1.55 13.05
C TYR A 349 -9.99 -1.40 12.05
N LEU A 350 -9.03 -2.30 12.17
CA LEU A 350 -7.97 -2.54 11.21
C LEU A 350 -7.92 -4.03 10.88
N ILE A 351 -7.88 -4.34 9.59
CA ILE A 351 -7.55 -5.66 9.09
C ILE A 351 -6.16 -5.58 8.48
N LYS A 352 -5.31 -6.54 8.83
CA LYS A 352 -4.00 -6.74 8.24
C LYS A 352 -4.06 -7.94 7.33
N VAL A 353 -3.49 -7.84 6.14
CA VAL A 353 -3.37 -8.92 5.17
C VAL A 353 -1.89 -9.14 4.88
N SER A 354 -1.43 -10.38 4.94
CA SER A 354 -0.04 -10.72 4.61
C SER A 354 0.29 -10.30 3.17
N LYS A 355 1.54 -9.98 2.89
CA LYS A 355 1.98 -9.56 1.53
C LYS A 355 1.70 -10.58 0.44
N ASP A 356 1.66 -11.86 0.77
CA ASP A 356 1.24 -12.91 -0.17
C ASP A 356 -0.28 -13.05 -0.30
N GLY A 357 -1.06 -12.41 0.58
CA GLY A 357 -2.53 -12.44 0.58
C GLY A 357 -3.13 -13.71 1.17
N THR A 358 -2.34 -14.56 1.82
CA THR A 358 -2.79 -15.88 2.31
C THR A 358 -3.30 -15.85 3.74
N GLN A 359 -2.95 -14.83 4.52
CA GLN A 359 -3.35 -14.67 5.91
C GLN A 359 -3.92 -13.28 6.14
N SER A 360 -4.91 -13.20 7.03
CA SER A 360 -5.46 -11.94 7.48
C SER A 360 -5.84 -11.98 8.96
N THR A 361 -5.79 -10.83 9.61
CA THR A 361 -6.13 -10.67 11.02
C THR A 361 -6.95 -9.41 11.23
N PHE A 362 -8.01 -9.51 12.03
CA PHE A 362 -8.84 -8.38 12.46
C PHE A 362 -8.40 -7.86 13.84
N GLN A 363 -8.45 -6.54 14.03
CA GLN A 363 -8.26 -5.89 15.33
C GLN A 363 -9.11 -4.62 15.46
N TRP A 364 -9.65 -4.36 16.64
CA TRP A 364 -10.25 -3.06 16.98
C TRP A 364 -9.15 -2.04 17.27
N LEU A 365 -9.26 -0.84 16.69
CA LEU A 365 -8.39 0.31 16.98
C LEU A 365 -8.99 1.23 18.04
N THR A 366 -10.30 1.16 18.26
CA THR A 366 -10.99 1.85 19.35
C THR A 366 -11.74 0.86 20.24
N ASN A 367 -11.96 1.25 21.49
CA ASN A 367 -12.62 0.43 22.50
C ASN A 367 -13.83 1.16 23.10
N ASN A 368 -14.62 1.83 22.26
CA ASN A 368 -15.83 2.51 22.70
C ASN A 368 -16.90 1.47 23.00
N ASN A 369 -17.54 1.54 24.17
CA ASN A 369 -18.64 0.64 24.49
C ASN A 369 -19.81 0.89 23.51
N PRO A 370 -20.17 -0.07 22.64
CA PRO A 370 -21.15 0.15 21.58
C PRO A 370 -22.57 0.46 22.07
N LYS A 371 -22.90 0.14 23.33
CA LYS A 371 -24.25 0.32 23.90
C LYS A 371 -24.35 1.47 24.90
N ALA A 372 -23.22 1.97 25.40
CA ALA A 372 -23.21 2.90 26.54
C ALA A 372 -22.42 4.19 26.29
N SER A 373 -21.52 4.23 25.31
CA SER A 373 -20.64 5.41 25.12
C SER A 373 -21.36 6.61 24.50
N GLY A 374 -22.39 6.39 23.67
CA GLY A 374 -22.98 7.45 22.84
C GLY A 374 -22.02 8.00 21.77
N LEU A 375 -20.81 7.44 21.66
CA LEU A 375 -19.78 7.82 20.71
C LEU A 375 -19.79 6.86 19.52
N ASP A 376 -19.93 7.41 18.32
CA ASP A 376 -19.83 6.70 17.05
C ASP A 376 -18.56 7.16 16.30
N ILE A 377 -18.10 6.33 15.37
CA ILE A 377 -16.97 6.65 14.50
C ILE A 377 -17.47 6.64 13.06
N ASP A 378 -17.12 7.68 12.32
CA ASP A 378 -17.61 7.89 10.96
C ASP A 378 -16.46 8.10 9.95
N ASP A 379 -16.69 7.54 8.77
CA ASP A 379 -15.88 7.63 7.54
C ASP A 379 -14.34 7.71 7.71
N PRO A 380 -13.67 6.69 8.24
CA PRO A 380 -12.21 6.69 8.35
C PRO A 380 -11.52 6.55 6.99
N ARG A 381 -10.53 7.38 6.67
CA ARG A 381 -9.66 7.18 5.50
C ARG A 381 -8.24 6.80 5.90
N LEU A 382 -7.67 5.81 5.22
CA LEU A 382 -6.30 5.36 5.41
C LEU A 382 -5.40 6.03 4.38
N VAL A 383 -4.49 6.88 4.83
CA VAL A 383 -3.56 7.63 3.99
C VAL A 383 -2.18 7.01 4.11
N LYS A 384 -1.65 6.52 2.99
CA LYS A 384 -0.27 6.05 2.91
C LYS A 384 0.70 7.25 2.91
N ILE A 385 1.55 7.33 3.94
CA ILE A 385 2.64 8.31 3.99
C ILE A 385 3.92 7.71 3.38
N ASN A 386 4.22 6.46 3.72
CA ASN A 386 5.21 5.63 3.05
C ASN A 386 4.84 4.15 3.27
N ASP A 387 5.70 3.22 2.83
CA ASP A 387 5.38 1.78 2.94
C ASP A 387 5.23 1.28 4.39
N ASP A 388 5.71 2.01 5.39
CA ASP A 388 5.65 1.59 6.80
C ASP A 388 5.02 2.65 7.72
N LEU A 389 4.48 3.74 7.19
CA LEU A 389 3.81 4.77 7.97
C LEU A 389 2.52 5.19 7.28
N PHE A 390 1.44 5.16 8.04
CA PHE A 390 0.10 5.48 7.57
C PHE A 390 -0.59 6.36 8.60
N LEU A 391 -1.49 7.21 8.10
CA LEU A 391 -2.38 7.99 8.93
C LEU A 391 -3.82 7.55 8.67
N ILE A 392 -4.58 7.31 9.73
CA ILE A 392 -6.03 7.14 9.66
C ILE A 392 -6.65 8.48 10.07
N LEU A 393 -7.44 9.09 9.17
CA LEU A 393 -8.21 10.31 9.43
C LEU A 393 -9.67 9.93 9.58
N TYR A 394 -10.35 10.35 10.65
CA TYR A 394 -11.74 9.93 10.91
C TYR A 394 -12.50 10.96 11.76
N THR A 395 -13.81 10.82 11.85
CA THR A 395 -14.65 11.66 12.71
C THR A 395 -15.21 10.86 13.89
N GLU A 396 -15.09 11.42 15.10
CA GLU A 396 -15.85 10.98 16.27
C GLU A 396 -17.16 11.76 16.35
N VAL A 397 -18.28 11.05 16.48
CA VAL A 397 -19.63 11.62 16.60
C VAL A 397 -20.18 11.33 17.99
N GLN A 398 -20.27 12.35 18.83
CA GLN A 398 -20.86 12.22 20.16
C GLN A 398 -22.34 12.57 20.13
N ASN A 399 -23.19 11.57 20.40
CA ASN A 399 -24.62 11.70 20.54
C ASN A 399 -24.99 11.92 22.03
N SER A 400 -25.47 13.11 22.39
CA SER A 400 -25.79 13.48 23.78
C SER A 400 -27.26 13.88 24.00
N GLY A 401 -28.19 13.36 23.17
CA GLY A 401 -29.63 13.65 23.29
C GLY A 401 -30.07 15.02 22.73
N GLY A 402 -29.14 15.78 22.13
CA GLY A 402 -29.37 17.00 21.34
C GLY A 402 -28.68 16.90 19.98
N SER A 403 -28.28 18.03 19.38
CA SER A 403 -27.47 18.01 18.15
C SER A 403 -26.14 17.27 18.38
N PRO A 404 -25.72 16.38 17.47
CA PRO A 404 -24.45 15.67 17.59
C PRO A 404 -23.29 16.67 17.55
N SER A 405 -22.21 16.34 18.27
CA SER A 405 -20.94 17.06 18.18
C SER A 405 -19.90 16.20 17.47
N TYR A 406 -19.12 16.80 16.59
CA TYR A 406 -18.16 16.10 15.74
C TYR A 406 -16.74 16.51 16.11
N THR A 407 -15.82 15.55 16.10
CA THR A 407 -14.40 15.79 16.30
C THR A 407 -13.59 15.05 15.26
N THR A 408 -12.89 15.78 14.40
CA THR A 408 -11.88 15.20 13.52
C THR A 408 -10.70 14.68 14.33
N LYS A 409 -10.34 13.42 14.09
CA LYS A 409 -9.25 12.70 14.74
C LYS A 409 -8.28 12.16 13.71
N TYR A 410 -7.04 11.96 14.15
CA TYR A 410 -6.08 11.14 13.42
C TYR A 410 -5.42 10.09 14.31
N MET A 411 -4.99 9.00 13.68
CA MET A 411 -4.18 7.95 14.30
C MET A 411 -3.02 7.59 13.37
N LEU A 412 -1.82 7.48 13.92
CA LEU A 412 -0.65 6.98 13.17
C LEU A 412 -0.46 5.50 13.44
N ILE A 413 -0.29 4.74 12.36
CA ILE A 413 -0.02 3.29 12.41
C ILE A 413 1.13 2.95 11.47
N ASN A 414 1.81 1.84 11.72
CA ASN A 414 2.82 1.29 10.80
C ASN A 414 2.29 0.11 9.97
N SER A 415 3.10 -0.44 9.06
CA SER A 415 2.67 -1.58 8.22
C SER A 415 2.52 -2.90 8.97
N SER A 416 2.98 -3.00 10.23
CA SER A 416 2.64 -4.13 11.12
C SER A 416 1.25 -4.00 11.74
N GLY A 417 0.59 -2.85 11.53
CA GLY A 417 -0.68 -2.45 12.12
C GLY A 417 -0.58 -2.09 13.59
N LYS A 418 0.61 -1.75 14.08
CA LYS A 418 0.81 -1.22 15.43
C LYS A 418 0.42 0.25 15.44
N GLN A 419 -0.42 0.64 16.40
CA GLN A 419 -0.67 2.03 16.71
C GLN A 419 0.58 2.67 17.32
N LEU A 420 1.04 3.75 16.69
CA LEU A 420 2.30 4.42 16.99
C LEU A 420 2.14 5.48 18.08
N ALA A 421 0.98 6.13 18.12
CA ALA A 421 0.63 7.13 19.12
C ALA A 421 -0.89 7.08 19.41
N PRO A 422 -1.35 7.52 20.59
CA PRO A 422 -2.77 7.73 20.87
C PRO A 422 -3.44 8.59 19.80
N ALA A 423 -4.71 8.30 19.50
CA ALA A 423 -5.48 9.12 18.59
C ALA A 423 -5.55 10.56 19.09
N SER A 424 -5.34 11.51 18.19
CA SER A 424 -5.23 12.93 18.52
C SER A 424 -6.29 13.72 17.77
N SER A 425 -6.87 14.70 18.46
CA SER A 425 -7.82 15.63 17.83
C SER A 425 -7.10 16.66 16.98
N ILE A 426 -7.72 17.00 15.86
CA ILE A 426 -7.32 18.15 15.05
C ILE A 426 -8.53 19.09 14.95
N GLY A 427 -8.31 20.37 15.21
CA GLY A 427 -9.30 21.40 14.91
C GLY A 427 -9.21 21.79 13.43
N ARG A 428 -10.34 21.78 12.71
CA ARG A 428 -10.46 22.23 11.31
C ARG A 428 -10.63 23.76 11.27
N PRO A 429 -9.58 24.53 10.90
CA PRO A 429 -9.69 25.99 10.88
C PRO A 429 -10.68 26.42 9.81
N GLY A 430 -11.70 27.20 10.22
CA GLY A 430 -12.76 27.69 9.34
C GLY A 430 -14.02 26.82 9.26
N SER A 431 -14.08 25.65 9.94
CA SER A 431 -15.28 24.81 10.02
C SER A 431 -16.06 25.04 11.32
N ALA A 432 -17.39 25.06 11.24
CA ALA A 432 -18.27 25.20 12.40
C ALA A 432 -18.50 23.89 13.17
N SER A 433 -18.56 22.73 12.49
CA SER A 433 -18.79 21.42 13.15
C SER A 433 -17.55 20.55 13.35
N ASN A 434 -16.36 20.93 12.89
CA ASN A 434 -15.14 20.10 13.01
C ASN A 434 -15.29 18.65 12.50
N MET A 435 -16.23 18.42 11.58
CA MET A 435 -16.51 17.12 10.98
C MET A 435 -15.63 16.91 9.75
N TYR A 436 -15.07 15.73 9.57
CA TYR A 436 -14.49 15.32 8.29
C TYR A 436 -15.50 14.43 7.57
N HIS A 437 -15.90 14.80 6.35
CA HIS A 437 -16.99 14.10 5.61
C HIS A 437 -16.55 12.79 4.96
N GLY A 438 -15.25 12.57 4.74
CA GLY A 438 -14.78 11.29 4.22
C GLY A 438 -15.16 10.93 2.79
N GLY A 439 -15.90 11.74 2.03
CA GLY A 439 -16.24 11.48 0.62
C GLY A 439 -15.08 11.58 -0.38
N SER A 440 -13.87 11.82 0.12
CA SER A 440 -12.65 11.84 -0.68
C SER A 440 -11.50 11.17 0.05
N GLN A 441 -10.64 10.48 -0.71
CA GLN A 441 -9.42 9.87 -0.20
C GLN A 441 -8.31 10.93 -0.15
N PRO A 442 -7.81 11.35 1.04
CA PRO A 442 -6.71 12.30 1.12
C PRO A 442 -5.43 11.73 0.49
N ILE A 443 -4.58 12.61 -0.04
CA ILE A 443 -3.30 12.22 -0.65
C ILE A 443 -2.11 12.81 0.10
N LEU A 444 -0.95 12.16 -0.04
CA LEU A 444 0.32 12.79 0.31
C LEU A 444 0.76 13.70 -0.84
N TYR A 445 0.63 15.02 -0.66
CA TYR A 445 1.06 16.03 -1.61
C TYR A 445 2.11 16.95 -0.98
N ASP A 446 3.28 17.03 -1.61
CA ASP A 446 4.40 17.86 -1.16
C ASP A 446 4.80 17.62 0.31
N GLY A 447 4.79 16.35 0.72
CA GLY A 447 5.09 15.95 2.10
C GLY A 447 4.00 16.32 3.10
N LYS A 448 2.79 16.66 2.67
CA LYS A 448 1.64 16.99 3.54
C LYS A 448 0.44 16.14 3.16
N ILE A 449 -0.35 15.75 4.14
CA ILE A 449 -1.62 15.07 3.86
C ILE A 449 -2.63 16.14 3.47
N THR A 450 -3.14 16.06 2.24
CA THR A 450 -3.93 17.10 1.60
C THR A 450 -5.28 16.55 1.16
N TRP A 451 -6.35 17.29 1.46
CA TRP A 451 -7.70 17.01 0.99
C TRP A 451 -8.51 18.30 0.87
N ALA A 452 -9.55 18.29 0.05
CA ALA A 452 -10.55 19.33 -0.04
C ALA A 452 -11.85 18.88 0.61
N ASP A 453 -12.56 19.83 1.23
CA ASP A 453 -13.75 19.54 2.01
C ASP A 453 -14.59 20.82 2.20
N GLU A 454 -15.89 20.66 2.47
CA GLU A 454 -16.80 21.79 2.70
C GLU A 454 -16.59 22.42 4.09
N GLU A 455 -16.87 23.72 4.18
CA GLU A 455 -17.02 24.41 5.46
C GLU A 455 -18.48 24.30 5.93
N ASP A 456 -18.70 23.48 6.94
CA ASP A 456 -20.03 23.27 7.51
C ASP A 456 -20.69 24.59 7.93
N GLY A 457 -21.90 24.83 7.41
CA GLY A 457 -22.67 26.04 7.72
C GLY A 457 -22.23 27.30 6.97
N GLN A 458 -21.35 27.20 5.97
CA GLN A 458 -20.88 28.31 5.13
C GLN A 458 -21.07 28.03 3.63
N SER A 459 -20.98 29.07 2.79
CA SER A 459 -21.02 28.95 1.33
C SER A 459 -19.62 28.79 0.71
N SER A 460 -18.71 28.08 1.39
CA SER A 460 -17.29 27.96 1.02
C SER A 460 -16.74 26.55 1.21
N SER A 461 -15.65 26.24 0.51
CA SER A 461 -14.89 25.01 0.68
C SER A 461 -13.43 25.36 1.00
N ARG A 462 -12.65 24.40 1.49
CA ARG A 462 -11.21 24.60 1.72
C ARG A 462 -10.40 23.41 1.27
N ILE A 463 -9.13 23.68 0.98
CA ILE A 463 -8.07 22.66 0.93
C ILE A 463 -7.41 22.65 2.30
N TYR A 464 -7.45 21.50 2.96
CA TYR A 464 -6.80 21.23 4.24
C TYR A 464 -5.45 20.56 4.00
N GLN A 465 -4.43 20.99 4.74
CA GLN A 465 -3.09 20.41 4.70
C GLN A 465 -2.63 20.09 6.12
N LEU A 466 -2.51 18.80 6.42
CA LEU A 466 -1.95 18.31 7.67
C LEU A 466 -0.45 18.08 7.48
N GLN A 467 0.33 18.77 8.30
CA GLN A 467 1.78 18.85 8.17
C GLN A 467 2.42 18.77 9.56
N GLY A 468 3.65 18.27 9.68
CA GLY A 468 4.37 18.25 10.94
C GLY A 468 5.56 17.32 10.99
N THR A 469 6.07 17.11 12.20
CA THR A 469 7.12 16.13 12.45
C THR A 469 6.54 14.92 13.18
N VAL A 470 6.74 13.73 12.61
CA VAL A 470 6.56 12.44 13.30
C VAL A 470 7.95 11.84 13.48
N THR A 471 8.44 11.84 14.71
CA THR A 471 9.69 11.18 15.06
C THR A 471 9.34 9.83 15.69
N MET A 472 9.78 8.75 15.06
CA MET A 472 9.73 7.41 15.64
C MET A 472 11.12 7.06 16.16
N SER A 473 11.29 6.98 17.48
CA SER A 473 12.58 6.66 18.10
C SER A 473 12.54 5.24 18.66
N ASP A 474 13.51 4.41 18.27
CA ASP A 474 13.81 3.19 19.00
C ASP A 474 14.74 3.53 20.19
N LYS A 475 14.18 3.46 21.41
CA LYS A 475 14.92 3.77 22.65
C LYS A 475 16.13 2.86 22.89
N LYS A 476 16.25 1.70 22.22
CA LYS A 476 17.37 0.76 22.38
C LYS A 476 18.46 0.91 21.32
N THR A 477 18.12 1.26 20.08
CA THR A 477 19.08 1.34 18.96
C THR A 477 19.51 2.77 18.61
N GLY A 478 18.79 3.79 19.09
CA GLY A 478 19.07 5.20 18.76
C GLY A 478 18.70 5.59 17.32
N VAL A 479 18.07 4.68 16.56
CA VAL A 479 17.62 4.94 15.19
C VAL A 479 16.27 5.66 15.21
N SER A 480 16.20 6.82 14.56
CA SER A 480 14.99 7.63 14.44
C SER A 480 14.49 7.69 13.00
N MET A 481 13.26 7.26 12.74
CA MET A 481 12.57 7.60 11.49
C MET A 481 11.80 8.90 11.69
N VAL A 482 12.24 9.96 11.03
CA VAL A 482 11.59 11.27 11.12
C VAL A 482 10.86 11.56 9.83
N TRP A 483 9.52 11.53 9.85
CA TRP A 483 8.75 12.25 8.85
C TRP A 483 8.75 13.72 9.27
N LYS A 484 9.64 14.53 8.71
CA LYS A 484 9.59 16.00 8.82
C LYS A 484 8.90 16.50 7.55
N SER A 485 7.60 16.80 7.60
CA SER A 485 7.14 17.88 6.74
C SER A 485 7.62 19.17 7.40
N LEU A 486 8.42 19.93 6.68
CA LEU A 486 9.04 21.13 7.23
C LEU A 486 8.00 22.10 7.76
N ALA A 487 8.21 22.55 8.99
CA ALA A 487 7.39 23.56 9.63
C ALA A 487 7.59 24.90 8.94
N ALA A 488 6.60 25.80 9.04
CA ALA A 488 6.63 27.14 8.45
C ALA A 488 7.80 28.06 8.90
N HIS A 489 8.65 27.61 9.83
CA HIS A 489 9.79 28.36 10.37
C HIS A 489 11.17 27.73 10.06
N SER A 490 11.22 26.47 9.64
CA SER A 490 12.44 25.81 9.17
C SER A 490 12.21 25.33 7.75
N VAL A 491 12.82 26.01 6.79
CA VAL A 491 12.58 25.80 5.36
C VAL A 491 13.72 24.95 4.80
N LEU A 492 13.41 23.88 4.06
CA LEU A 492 14.39 23.28 3.13
C LEU A 492 14.55 24.33 2.05
N GLN A 493 15.68 25.02 2.09
CA GLN A 493 16.06 25.87 0.99
C GLN A 493 16.68 24.98 -0.07
N THR A 494 15.94 24.79 -1.16
CA THR A 494 16.44 24.18 -2.39
C THR A 494 16.87 25.30 -3.31
N ASN A 495 18.18 25.58 -3.35
CA ASN A 495 18.72 26.48 -4.37
C ASN A 495 18.99 25.63 -5.61
N VAL A 496 18.21 25.88 -6.67
CA VAL A 496 18.48 25.28 -7.98
C VAL A 496 19.53 26.14 -8.65
N SER A 497 20.75 25.64 -8.76
CA SER A 497 21.68 26.19 -9.74
C SER A 497 21.22 25.70 -11.12
N SER A 498 21.01 26.62 -12.06
CA SER A 498 20.62 26.33 -13.44
C SER A 498 21.44 25.19 -14.05
N ALA A 499 20.85 24.43 -14.99
CA ALA A 499 21.47 23.31 -15.71
C ALA A 499 22.98 23.50 -15.87
N VAL A 500 23.75 22.65 -15.20
CA VAL A 500 25.20 22.80 -15.14
C VAL A 500 25.78 22.02 -16.32
N ASP A 501 26.25 22.73 -17.34
CA ASP A 501 26.92 22.10 -18.51
C ASP A 501 28.27 21.44 -18.13
N THR A 502 28.80 21.74 -16.94
CA THR A 502 30.05 21.20 -16.41
C THR A 502 29.80 20.28 -15.22
N PHE A 503 29.79 18.98 -15.53
CA PHE A 503 29.68 17.90 -14.54
C PHE A 503 30.92 17.85 -13.62
N PRO A 504 30.78 17.39 -12.37
CA PRO A 504 31.91 16.79 -11.67
C PRO A 504 32.54 15.73 -12.59
N SER A 505 33.86 15.73 -12.74
CA SER A 505 34.56 14.82 -13.67
C SER A 505 34.27 13.32 -13.41
N SER A 506 33.81 12.98 -12.20
CA SER A 506 33.36 11.64 -11.84
C SER A 506 32.02 11.24 -12.46
N LEU A 507 31.12 12.21 -12.71
CA LEU A 507 29.77 12.00 -13.25
C LEU A 507 29.78 11.87 -14.78
N SER A 508 30.58 12.66 -15.49
CA SER A 508 30.70 12.58 -16.95
C SER A 508 31.21 11.22 -17.45
N ALA A 509 31.93 10.47 -16.60
CA ALA A 509 32.37 9.11 -16.85
C ALA A 509 31.29 8.04 -16.56
N GLN A 510 30.21 8.38 -15.85
CA GLN A 510 29.18 7.46 -15.36
C GLN A 510 27.85 7.64 -16.11
N ALA A 511 27.76 7.14 -17.35
CA ALA A 511 26.52 6.83 -18.07
C ALA A 511 25.31 7.82 -18.02
N VAL A 512 25.52 9.12 -17.78
CA VAL A 512 24.47 10.15 -17.76
C VAL A 512 24.41 10.91 -19.09
N SER A 513 23.21 11.36 -19.47
CA SER A 513 23.00 12.24 -20.61
C SER A 513 23.61 13.63 -20.34
N SER A 514 23.72 14.47 -21.36
CA SER A 514 24.25 15.85 -21.21
C SER A 514 23.38 16.77 -20.35
N SER A 515 22.27 16.27 -19.78
CA SER A 515 21.33 17.05 -18.98
C SER A 515 21.34 16.57 -17.53
N ALA A 516 21.88 17.40 -16.62
CA ALA A 516 21.72 17.24 -15.18
C ALA A 516 21.45 18.58 -14.50
N VAL A 517 20.67 18.53 -13.42
CA VAL A 517 20.38 19.70 -12.57
C VAL A 517 20.85 19.41 -11.17
N CYS A 518 21.59 20.36 -10.60
CA CYS A 518 22.01 20.32 -9.23
C CYS A 518 20.98 21.04 -8.35
N TYR A 519 20.57 20.35 -7.30
CA TYR A 519 19.85 20.88 -6.17
C TYR A 519 20.84 21.00 -5.03
N ASP A 520 21.11 22.24 -4.61
CA ASP A 520 21.75 22.45 -3.31
C ASP A 520 20.65 22.48 -2.26
N VAL A 521 20.67 21.48 -1.40
CA VAL A 521 19.63 21.22 -0.42
C VAL A 521 20.20 21.50 0.96
N SER A 522 19.67 22.53 1.61
CA SER A 522 20.05 22.88 2.99
C SER A 522 18.82 23.07 3.86
N MET A 523 18.95 22.76 5.15
CA MET A 523 17.94 23.11 6.14
C MET A 523 18.33 24.44 6.77
N ILE A 524 17.43 25.42 6.72
CA ILE A 524 17.60 26.72 7.38
C ILE A 524 16.59 26.83 8.52
N LYS A 525 17.08 27.16 9.72
CA LYS A 525 16.26 27.47 10.89
C LYS A 525 16.76 28.77 11.53
N ASP A 526 15.87 29.72 11.77
CA ASP A 526 16.19 31.03 12.36
C ASP A 526 17.37 31.75 11.66
N GLY A 527 17.50 31.54 10.34
CA GLY A 527 18.57 32.12 9.52
C GLY A 527 19.91 31.38 9.54
N ALA A 528 20.02 30.24 10.22
CA ALA A 528 21.24 29.41 10.27
C ALA A 528 21.04 28.05 9.57
N GLN A 529 22.12 27.55 8.95
CA GLN A 529 22.15 26.19 8.40
C GLN A 529 22.24 25.14 9.51
N GLU A 530 21.43 24.09 9.42
CA GLU A 530 21.44 22.94 10.35
C GLU A 530 21.72 21.61 9.63
N SER A 531 22.39 20.68 10.32
CA SER A 531 22.60 19.29 9.88
C SER A 531 21.48 18.35 10.32
N LEU A 532 21.38 17.17 9.69
CA LEU A 532 20.41 16.13 10.06
C LEU A 532 20.74 15.40 11.38
N ASN A 533 21.94 15.59 11.96
CA ASN A 533 22.33 15.02 13.27
C ASN A 533 22.10 13.49 13.41
N GLY A 534 22.28 12.74 12.33
CA GLY A 534 22.06 11.28 12.32
C GLY A 534 20.63 10.84 11.97
N ASP A 535 19.69 11.79 11.83
CA ASP A 535 18.34 11.52 11.34
C ASP A 535 18.33 11.22 9.83
N THR A 536 17.35 10.42 9.40
CA THR A 536 17.05 10.22 7.97
C THR A 536 15.90 11.14 7.57
N ALA A 537 16.08 11.90 6.49
CA ALA A 537 15.04 12.72 5.87
C ALA A 537 14.55 12.09 4.56
N VAL A 538 13.26 12.27 4.26
CA VAL A 538 12.71 12.02 2.93
C VAL A 538 12.81 13.31 2.14
N LEU A 539 13.66 13.34 1.11
CA LEU A 539 13.72 14.45 0.16
C LEU A 539 12.83 14.13 -1.03
N SER A 540 12.09 15.13 -1.48
CA SER A 540 11.35 15.10 -2.74
C SER A 540 11.83 16.26 -3.60
N LEU A 541 12.52 15.94 -4.69
CA LEU A 541 13.12 16.91 -5.60
C LEU A 541 12.38 16.87 -6.93
N PRO A 542 12.03 18.02 -7.54
CA PRO A 542 11.39 18.02 -8.84
C PRO A 542 12.31 17.42 -9.90
N ILE A 543 11.73 16.60 -10.78
CA ILE A 543 12.43 16.13 -11.96
C ILE A 543 12.51 17.31 -12.94
N PRO A 544 13.72 17.74 -13.33
CA PRO A 544 13.89 18.85 -14.25
C PRO A 544 13.19 18.63 -15.60
N SER A 545 12.66 19.71 -16.16
CA SER A 545 12.12 19.70 -17.52
C SER A 545 13.17 19.20 -18.51
N GLY A 546 12.85 18.14 -19.25
CA GLY A 546 13.76 17.50 -20.20
C GLY A 546 14.43 16.22 -19.70
N ILE A 547 14.19 15.81 -18.44
CA ILE A 547 14.61 14.50 -17.92
C ILE A 547 13.40 13.58 -17.86
N SER A 548 13.47 12.40 -18.52
CA SER A 548 12.40 11.41 -18.47
C SER A 548 12.28 10.77 -17.08
N PRO A 549 11.08 10.72 -16.47
CA PRO A 549 10.82 9.95 -15.25
C PRO A 549 11.32 8.50 -15.33
N LEU A 550 11.14 7.84 -16.48
CA LEU A 550 11.52 6.44 -16.66
C LEU A 550 13.04 6.22 -16.74
N ARG A 551 13.82 7.28 -16.91
CA ARG A 551 15.28 7.26 -17.03
C ARG A 551 15.96 8.17 -16.00
N THR A 552 15.26 8.61 -14.97
CA THR A 552 15.83 9.53 -13.97
C THR A 552 16.80 8.79 -13.04
N LEU A 553 17.97 9.38 -12.82
CA LEU A 553 18.97 8.98 -11.84
C LEU A 553 19.20 10.13 -10.84
N CYS A 554 19.54 9.79 -9.60
CA CYS A 554 19.88 10.75 -8.55
C CYS A 554 21.28 10.45 -8.00
N TRP A 555 22.04 11.50 -7.73
CA TRP A 555 23.41 11.42 -7.23
C TRP A 555 23.60 12.40 -6.08
N ARG A 556 24.44 12.04 -5.12
CA ARG A 556 24.95 12.92 -4.07
C ARG A 556 26.43 13.17 -4.31
N ILE A 557 26.90 14.39 -4.07
CA ILE A 557 28.33 14.66 -3.96
C ILE A 557 28.75 14.47 -2.50
N ALA A 558 29.67 13.54 -2.24
CA ALA A 558 30.27 13.35 -0.93
C ALA A 558 31.26 14.48 -0.61
N GLU A 559 31.62 14.63 0.67
CA GLU A 559 32.56 15.68 1.13
C GLU A 559 33.92 15.64 0.42
N ASP A 560 34.32 14.46 -0.06
CA ASP A 560 35.55 14.25 -0.84
C ASP A 560 35.43 14.63 -2.33
N GLY A 561 34.28 15.18 -2.74
CA GLY A 561 33.98 15.60 -4.11
C GLY A 561 33.54 14.46 -5.03
N THR A 562 33.40 13.24 -4.53
CA THR A 562 32.97 12.09 -5.35
C THR A 562 31.46 12.02 -5.51
N ALA A 563 30.99 11.72 -6.73
CA ALA A 563 29.59 11.46 -6.98
C ALA A 563 29.21 10.02 -6.58
N GLN A 564 28.20 9.89 -5.74
CA GLN A 564 27.63 8.63 -5.28
C GLN A 564 26.17 8.55 -5.71
N GLN A 565 25.83 7.51 -6.47
CA GLN A 565 24.46 7.32 -6.92
C GLN A 565 23.55 6.98 -5.73
N ILE A 566 22.41 7.66 -5.63
CA ILE A 566 21.36 7.31 -4.68
C ILE A 566 20.55 6.16 -5.26
N GLN A 567 20.59 5.01 -4.58
CA GLN A 567 19.81 3.83 -4.94
C GLN A 567 18.39 3.91 -4.37
N ASN A 568 17.43 3.17 -4.94
CA ASN A 568 16.03 3.08 -4.48
C ASN A 568 15.24 4.41 -4.49
N VAL A 569 15.53 5.28 -5.44
CA VAL A 569 14.73 6.48 -5.69
C VAL A 569 13.31 6.09 -6.16
N ARG A 570 12.30 6.77 -5.63
CA ARG A 570 10.92 6.68 -6.13
C ARG A 570 10.63 7.88 -7.01
N ILE A 571 9.84 7.68 -8.04
CA ILE A 571 9.39 8.75 -8.90
C ILE A 571 7.88 8.76 -8.83
N GLN A 572 7.33 9.87 -8.35
CA GLN A 572 5.90 10.08 -8.22
C GLN A 572 5.62 11.55 -8.55
N ASN A 573 4.63 11.79 -9.40
CA ASN A 573 4.12 13.13 -9.69
C ASN A 573 5.18 14.13 -10.15
N GLY A 574 6.05 13.71 -11.09
CA GLY A 574 7.14 14.55 -11.61
C GLY A 574 8.21 14.91 -10.58
N LYS A 575 8.21 14.28 -9.40
CA LYS A 575 9.23 14.44 -8.35
C LYS A 575 9.93 13.11 -8.08
N LEU A 576 11.21 13.20 -7.79
CA LEU A 576 12.04 12.12 -7.32
C LEU A 576 12.13 12.18 -5.78
N THR A 577 11.66 11.12 -5.12
CA THR A 577 11.60 11.00 -3.67
C THR A 577 12.57 9.92 -3.18
N PHE A 578 13.40 10.24 -2.18
CA PHE A 578 14.39 9.31 -1.63
C PHE A 578 14.72 9.64 -0.18
N CYS A 579 15.18 8.63 0.55
CA CYS A 579 15.70 8.81 1.91
C CYS A 579 17.17 9.22 1.86
N THR A 580 17.57 10.18 2.68
CA THR A 580 18.97 10.56 2.87
C THR A 580 19.27 10.85 4.34
N SER A 581 20.49 10.52 4.76
CA SER A 581 21.03 10.84 6.10
C SER A 581 21.94 12.07 6.09
N SER A 582 22.14 12.69 4.92
CA SER A 582 22.95 13.89 4.74
C SER A 582 22.29 14.86 3.76
N LEU A 583 22.40 16.16 4.02
CA LEU A 583 22.02 17.22 3.09
C LEU A 583 23.23 17.64 2.25
N GLY A 584 23.02 18.53 1.28
CA GLY A 584 24.08 19.02 0.38
C GLY A 584 23.67 18.97 -1.09
N GLN A 585 24.64 18.75 -1.97
CA GLN A 585 24.43 18.78 -3.41
C GLN A 585 23.90 17.44 -3.93
N PHE A 586 22.72 17.50 -4.55
CA PHE A 586 22.10 16.39 -5.25
C PHE A 586 21.99 16.71 -6.74
N PHE A 587 22.45 15.80 -7.59
CA PHE A 587 22.30 15.91 -9.04
C PHE A 587 21.20 14.98 -9.51
N ILE A 588 20.24 15.53 -10.24
CA ILE A 588 19.25 14.74 -10.99
C ILE A 588 19.64 14.77 -12.44
N SER A 589 19.75 13.60 -13.05
CA SER A 589 20.19 13.42 -14.43
C SER A 589 19.31 12.41 -15.14
N GLU A 590 19.31 12.45 -16.46
CA GLU A 590 18.75 11.36 -17.26
C GLU A 590 19.84 10.32 -17.57
N ALA A 591 19.49 9.03 -17.50
CA ALA A 591 20.37 7.96 -17.96
C ALA A 591 20.65 8.12 -19.45
N LYS A 592 21.91 7.96 -19.84
CA LYS A 592 22.33 7.99 -21.25
C LYS A 592 21.79 6.76 -21.95
N VAL A 593 20.88 6.97 -22.89
CA VAL A 593 20.53 5.95 -23.89
C VAL A 593 21.46 6.10 -25.08
N SER A 594 22.20 5.05 -25.41
CA SER A 594 23.05 5.07 -26.59
C SER A 594 23.18 3.66 -27.20
N ALA A 595 23.90 3.57 -28.31
CA ALA A 595 24.27 2.28 -28.88
C ALA A 595 25.20 1.47 -27.94
N VAL A 596 25.85 2.12 -26.97
CA VAL A 596 26.53 1.47 -25.86
C VAL A 596 25.54 1.38 -24.68
N PRO A 597 25.10 0.17 -24.31
CA PRO A 597 24.13 -0.01 -23.22
C PRO A 597 24.66 0.43 -21.86
N SER A 598 23.78 0.91 -20.99
CA SER A 598 24.10 1.34 -19.62
C SER A 598 23.10 0.78 -18.61
N SER A 599 23.30 1.06 -17.31
CA SER A 599 22.44 0.61 -16.22
C SER A 599 22.24 1.69 -15.16
N ASP A 600 21.15 1.56 -14.38
CA ASP A 600 20.92 2.38 -13.18
C ASP A 600 21.78 1.94 -11.99
N LEU A 601 22.57 0.87 -12.12
CA LEU A 601 23.71 0.59 -11.26
C LEU A 601 25.00 0.93 -12.01
N THR A 602 25.91 1.62 -11.33
CA THR A 602 27.19 2.05 -11.89
C THR A 602 28.36 1.75 -10.95
N GLY A 603 29.59 1.79 -11.48
CA GLY A 603 30.80 1.63 -10.68
C GLY A 603 30.93 0.24 -10.04
N THR A 604 31.29 0.19 -8.75
CA THR A 604 31.37 -1.06 -7.97
C THR A 604 30.24 -1.11 -6.94
N VAL A 605 29.31 -2.03 -7.10
CA VAL A 605 28.20 -2.30 -6.19
C VAL A 605 28.62 -3.37 -5.18
N SER A 606 28.60 -3.05 -3.89
CA SER A 606 28.85 -4.06 -2.85
C SER A 606 27.59 -4.90 -2.64
N VAL A 607 27.73 -6.22 -2.66
CA VAL A 607 26.62 -7.18 -2.58
C VAL A 607 26.95 -8.30 -1.61
N TRP A 608 25.93 -8.99 -1.10
CA TRP A 608 26.08 -10.02 -0.09
C TRP A 608 25.77 -11.43 -0.62
N PRO A 609 26.41 -12.50 -0.10
CA PRO A 609 26.09 -13.88 -0.46
C PRO A 609 24.61 -14.22 -0.29
N GLY A 610 24.02 -14.79 -1.34
CA GLY A 610 22.60 -15.14 -1.41
C GLY A 610 21.69 -13.98 -1.79
N GLN A 611 22.18 -12.74 -1.85
CA GLN A 611 21.36 -11.57 -2.19
C GLN A 611 20.79 -11.68 -3.61
N ILE A 612 19.57 -11.16 -3.78
CA ILE A 612 19.01 -10.86 -5.09
C ILE A 612 18.91 -9.33 -5.21
N ILE A 613 19.50 -8.77 -6.27
CA ILE A 613 19.39 -7.33 -6.60
C ILE A 613 18.71 -7.17 -7.95
N ASN A 614 17.86 -6.16 -8.07
CA ASN A 614 17.23 -5.78 -9.33
C ASN A 614 17.91 -4.53 -9.89
N PHE A 615 18.01 -4.43 -11.21
CA PHE A 615 18.57 -3.29 -11.90
C PHE A 615 17.90 -3.11 -13.26
N ARG A 616 17.96 -1.88 -13.77
CA ARG A 616 17.48 -1.49 -15.09
C ARG A 616 18.64 -1.29 -16.03
N THR A 617 18.39 -1.56 -17.30
CA THR A 617 19.32 -1.29 -18.39
C THR A 617 18.71 -0.36 -19.41
N PHE A 618 19.54 0.51 -19.98
CA PHE A 618 19.15 1.52 -20.96
C PHE A 618 19.88 1.29 -22.28
N SER A 619 19.15 1.22 -23.38
CA SER A 619 19.71 0.96 -24.72
C SER A 619 18.75 1.35 -25.83
N THR A 620 19.28 1.77 -26.99
CA THR A 620 18.47 2.12 -28.17
C THR A 620 17.88 0.91 -28.90
N PHE A 621 18.22 -0.31 -28.48
CA PHE A 621 17.79 -1.56 -29.07
C PHE A 621 17.63 -2.64 -27.98
N PRO A 622 16.84 -3.71 -28.23
CA PRO A 622 16.71 -4.82 -27.30
C PRO A 622 18.03 -5.58 -27.17
N LEU A 623 18.49 -5.74 -25.93
CA LEU A 623 19.76 -6.40 -25.63
C LEU A 623 19.69 -7.91 -25.92
N GLN A 624 20.68 -8.44 -26.63
CA GLN A 624 20.84 -9.86 -26.94
C GLN A 624 21.08 -10.68 -25.67
N GLN A 625 22.06 -10.26 -24.87
CA GLN A 625 22.45 -11.01 -23.68
C GLN A 625 23.11 -10.11 -22.63
N ILE A 626 22.80 -10.37 -21.36
CA ILE A 626 23.61 -9.88 -20.25
C ILE A 626 24.32 -11.06 -19.61
N VAL A 627 25.62 -10.87 -19.43
CA VAL A 627 26.56 -11.88 -19.00
C VAL A 627 27.37 -11.36 -17.84
N GLN A 628 27.79 -12.27 -16.98
CA GLN A 628 28.70 -11.99 -15.89
C GLN A 628 30.12 -12.44 -16.24
N GLY A 629 31.14 -11.84 -15.62
CA GLY A 629 32.53 -12.24 -15.79
C GLY A 629 32.81 -13.67 -15.35
N ASN A 630 32.69 -13.98 -14.06
CA ASN A 630 33.18 -15.25 -13.49
C ASN A 630 32.08 -16.26 -13.08
N GLY A 631 30.79 -15.91 -13.14
CA GLY A 631 29.67 -16.80 -12.77
C GLY A 631 29.57 -17.20 -11.29
N LYS A 632 30.64 -16.94 -10.52
CA LYS A 632 30.82 -17.37 -9.13
C LYS A 632 30.48 -16.26 -8.13
N THR A 633 30.73 -15.02 -8.50
CA THR A 633 30.46 -13.83 -7.66
C THR A 633 29.03 -13.31 -7.87
N ALA A 634 28.48 -13.43 -9.08
CA ALA A 634 27.10 -13.08 -9.40
C ALA A 634 26.64 -13.89 -10.61
N SER A 635 25.34 -14.11 -10.72
CA SER A 635 24.68 -14.77 -11.84
C SER A 635 23.52 -13.90 -12.30
N VAL A 636 23.47 -13.62 -13.60
CA VAL A 636 22.38 -12.85 -14.23
C VAL A 636 21.20 -13.77 -14.47
N ASN A 637 20.04 -13.40 -13.96
CA ASN A 637 18.77 -14.06 -14.30
C ASN A 637 18.21 -13.47 -15.59
N ALA A 638 17.30 -14.21 -16.23
CA ALA A 638 16.53 -13.68 -17.35
C ALA A 638 15.80 -12.38 -16.96
N PRO A 639 15.68 -11.42 -17.89
CA PRO A 639 14.92 -10.19 -17.65
C PRO A 639 13.49 -10.53 -17.25
N PHE A 640 13.01 -9.92 -16.17
CA PHE A 640 11.63 -10.08 -15.71
C PHE A 640 10.71 -9.00 -16.27
N VAL A 641 11.28 -7.91 -16.78
CA VAL A 641 10.63 -6.97 -17.71
C VAL A 641 11.45 -6.91 -18.99
N ARG A 642 10.81 -7.24 -20.12
CA ARG A 642 11.46 -7.22 -21.43
C ARG A 642 11.72 -5.79 -21.88
N TRP A 643 12.71 -5.64 -22.77
CA TRP A 643 13.03 -4.34 -23.34
C TRP A 643 11.83 -3.71 -24.07
N SER A 644 11.59 -2.43 -23.83
CA SER A 644 10.54 -1.65 -24.51
C SER A 644 11.14 -0.57 -25.42
N ALA A 645 10.61 -0.45 -26.63
CA ALA A 645 11.02 0.58 -27.59
C ALA A 645 10.62 2.00 -27.16
N ASP A 646 9.50 2.13 -26.46
CA ASP A 646 8.96 3.41 -26.01
C ASP A 646 9.81 4.00 -24.89
N THR A 647 10.26 3.15 -23.98
CA THR A 647 11.01 3.56 -22.79
C THR A 647 12.53 3.42 -22.98
N GLN A 648 12.95 2.58 -23.93
CA GLN A 648 14.34 2.19 -24.17
C GLN A 648 14.99 1.53 -22.95
N THR A 649 14.19 0.81 -22.18
CA THR A 649 14.60 0.20 -20.90
C THR A 649 14.21 -1.27 -20.81
N ALA A 650 14.94 -2.04 -19.99
CA ALA A 650 14.59 -3.41 -19.56
C ALA A 650 14.96 -3.62 -18.08
N GLU A 651 14.30 -4.55 -17.39
CA GLU A 651 14.58 -4.85 -15.97
C GLU A 651 15.03 -6.29 -15.73
N GLN A 652 16.04 -6.43 -14.88
CA GLN A 652 16.76 -7.67 -14.65
C GLN A 652 17.11 -7.85 -13.19
N SER A 653 17.42 -9.10 -12.83
CA SER A 653 17.90 -9.42 -11.49
C SER A 653 19.24 -10.15 -11.54
N LEU A 654 20.09 -9.88 -10.55
CA LEU A 654 21.27 -10.66 -10.26
C LEU A 654 20.99 -11.50 -9.02
N TYR A 655 21.30 -12.78 -9.12
CA TYR A 655 21.45 -13.65 -7.97
C TYR A 655 22.91 -13.72 -7.58
N ILE A 656 23.21 -13.52 -6.30
CA ILE A 656 24.57 -13.60 -5.76
C ILE A 656 24.77 -15.01 -5.17
N PRO A 657 25.53 -15.91 -5.83
CA PRO A 657 25.69 -17.26 -5.35
C PRO A 657 26.35 -17.29 -3.97
N TYR A 658 25.93 -18.23 -3.13
CA TYR A 658 26.61 -18.50 -1.87
C TYR A 658 27.90 -19.27 -2.14
N SER A 659 29.08 -18.67 -1.89
CA SER A 659 30.36 -19.39 -1.95
C SER A 659 31.42 -18.78 -1.04
N GLN A 660 31.76 -19.47 0.05
CA GLN A 660 32.71 -18.98 1.07
C GLN A 660 34.15 -18.74 0.56
N ASN A 661 34.49 -19.19 -0.65
CA ASN A 661 35.83 -19.11 -1.22
C ASN A 661 36.10 -17.85 -2.06
N HIS A 662 35.18 -16.88 -2.08
CA HIS A 662 35.20 -15.71 -2.98
C HIS A 662 35.02 -14.37 -2.24
N ALA A 663 35.46 -14.29 -0.97
CA ALA A 663 35.34 -13.08 -0.17
C ALA A 663 36.15 -11.91 -0.75
N GLY A 664 35.47 -10.81 -1.05
CA GLY A 664 36.07 -9.64 -1.68
C GLY A 664 36.20 -9.75 -3.22
N ASP A 665 35.81 -10.88 -3.82
CA ASP A 665 35.86 -11.06 -5.27
C ASP A 665 34.99 -10.02 -5.97
N LYS A 666 35.46 -9.62 -7.15
CA LYS A 666 34.76 -8.72 -8.05
C LYS A 666 34.41 -9.45 -9.34
N THR A 667 33.22 -9.21 -9.86
CA THR A 667 32.88 -9.59 -11.24
C THR A 667 32.20 -8.43 -11.95
N GLY A 668 32.54 -8.25 -13.21
CA GLY A 668 31.79 -7.34 -14.07
C GLY A 668 30.47 -7.97 -14.50
N ILE A 669 29.46 -7.13 -14.62
CA ILE A 669 28.20 -7.41 -15.30
C ILE A 669 28.27 -6.69 -16.64
N TYR A 670 28.11 -7.44 -17.72
CA TYR A 670 28.35 -6.98 -19.07
C TYR A 670 27.12 -7.20 -19.93
N VAL A 671 26.92 -6.33 -20.89
CA VAL A 671 26.06 -6.59 -22.04
C VAL A 671 26.91 -7.19 -23.14
N ARG A 672 26.44 -8.27 -23.76
CA ARG A 672 27.10 -8.92 -24.91
C ARG A 672 26.22 -8.77 -26.15
N GLU A 673 26.72 -7.99 -27.11
CA GLU A 673 26.06 -7.72 -28.39
C GLU A 673 26.99 -8.10 -29.54
N ASN A 674 26.51 -8.93 -30.47
CA ASN A 674 27.27 -9.33 -31.66
C ASN A 674 28.70 -9.81 -31.33
N GLY A 675 28.86 -10.51 -30.20
CA GLY A 675 30.14 -11.02 -29.72
C GLY A 675 31.01 -10.03 -28.93
N THR A 676 30.62 -8.75 -28.81
CA THR A 676 31.34 -7.73 -28.04
C THR A 676 30.72 -7.55 -26.65
N ALA A 677 31.55 -7.61 -25.60
CA ALA A 677 31.10 -7.40 -24.21
C ALA A 677 31.41 -5.97 -23.73
N SER A 678 30.38 -5.25 -23.29
CA SER A 678 30.48 -3.90 -22.71
C SER A 678 30.11 -3.94 -21.23
N LEU A 679 30.96 -3.40 -20.36
CA LEU A 679 30.74 -3.40 -18.91
C LEU A 679 29.61 -2.43 -18.54
N LEU A 680 28.64 -2.92 -17.77
CA LEU A 680 27.61 -2.09 -17.12
C LEU A 680 28.10 -1.59 -15.76
N PHE A 681 28.42 -2.51 -14.87
CA PHE A 681 28.94 -2.24 -13.53
C PHE A 681 29.71 -3.45 -13.01
N THR A 682 30.44 -3.25 -11.93
CA THR A 682 31.12 -4.31 -11.19
C THR A 682 30.32 -4.61 -9.92
N VAL A 683 30.20 -5.87 -9.56
CA VAL A 683 29.76 -6.26 -8.21
C VAL A 683 30.95 -6.73 -7.40
N LYS A 684 30.98 -6.38 -6.11
CA LYS A 684 31.97 -6.82 -5.14
C LYS A 684 31.27 -7.58 -4.02
N LEU A 685 31.70 -8.81 -3.78
CA LEU A 685 31.10 -9.65 -2.74
C LEU A 685 31.63 -9.26 -1.35
N ASP A 686 30.71 -8.90 -0.46
CA ASP A 686 30.93 -8.61 0.95
C ASP A 686 30.31 -9.72 1.81
N PHE A 687 31.11 -10.36 2.66
CA PHE A 687 30.67 -11.46 3.51
C PHE A 687 30.06 -11.02 4.84
N ASN A 688 30.10 -9.73 5.14
CA ASN A 688 29.47 -9.16 6.33
C ASN A 688 27.96 -9.02 6.10
N ARG A 689 27.29 -10.17 5.92
CA ARG A 689 25.82 -10.22 5.84
C ARG A 689 25.24 -9.64 7.12
N PRO A 690 24.07 -8.97 7.06
CA PRO A 690 23.38 -8.48 8.25
C PRO A 690 22.77 -9.62 9.10
N PHE A 691 23.15 -10.88 8.83
CA PHE A 691 22.62 -12.07 9.46
C PHE A 691 23.57 -13.26 9.34
N THR A 692 23.37 -14.27 10.18
CA THR A 692 24.01 -15.58 10.06
C THR A 692 22.95 -16.65 9.83
N CYS A 693 23.26 -17.63 8.98
CA CYS A 693 22.47 -18.83 8.82
C CYS A 693 23.39 -20.01 9.09
N ASP A 694 22.98 -20.94 9.94
CA ASP A 694 23.77 -22.13 10.30
C ASP A 694 23.90 -23.12 9.14
N THR A 695 23.02 -23.03 8.14
CA THR A 695 23.11 -23.79 6.89
C THR A 695 23.97 -23.06 5.88
N GLY A 696 25.24 -23.47 5.78
CA GLY A 696 26.21 -22.92 4.82
C GLY A 696 26.39 -23.74 3.53
N SER A 697 25.60 -24.78 3.30
CA SER A 697 25.73 -25.68 2.15
C SER A 697 24.38 -26.19 1.66
N ASP A 698 24.34 -26.71 0.44
CA ASP A 698 23.14 -27.33 -0.12
C ASP A 698 22.67 -28.50 0.78
N VAL A 699 21.36 -28.52 1.05
CA VAL A 699 20.70 -29.55 1.86
C VAL A 699 20.17 -30.64 0.93
N VAL A 700 20.36 -31.91 1.26
CA VAL A 700 19.77 -33.04 0.52
C VAL A 700 18.77 -33.76 1.42
N LYS A 701 17.56 -34.01 0.91
CA LYS A 701 16.48 -34.71 1.61
C LYS A 701 15.69 -35.62 0.69
N GLU A 702 15.26 -36.76 1.21
CA GLU A 702 14.28 -37.62 0.52
C GLU A 702 12.88 -37.03 0.64
N SER A 703 11.99 -37.31 -0.32
CA SER A 703 10.58 -36.92 -0.23
C SER A 703 9.95 -37.29 1.12
N GLY A 704 9.19 -36.36 1.70
CA GLY A 704 8.56 -36.46 3.02
C GLY A 704 9.43 -35.98 4.19
N GLN A 705 10.75 -35.85 4.03
CA GLN A 705 11.62 -35.42 5.13
C GLN A 705 11.57 -33.90 5.36
N THR A 706 11.73 -33.47 6.62
CA THR A 706 11.75 -32.05 6.99
C THR A 706 13.12 -31.62 7.50
N TYR A 707 13.54 -30.40 7.13
CA TYR A 707 14.77 -29.76 7.60
C TYR A 707 14.47 -28.35 8.11
N PHE A 708 15.21 -27.88 9.12
CA PHE A 708 15.17 -26.50 9.60
C PHE A 708 16.59 -25.96 9.74
N ALA A 709 16.80 -24.77 9.20
CA ALA A 709 17.95 -23.90 9.40
C ALA A 709 17.66 -22.87 10.48
N LYS A 710 18.69 -22.55 11.25
CA LYS A 710 18.73 -21.42 12.19
C LYS A 710 19.22 -20.18 11.47
N LEU A 711 18.34 -19.22 11.25
CA LEU A 711 18.68 -17.86 10.83
C LEU A 711 18.79 -16.99 12.09
N THR A 712 19.92 -16.34 12.28
CA THR A 712 20.16 -15.42 13.40
C THR A 712 20.42 -14.02 12.85
N VAL A 713 19.64 -13.05 13.28
CA VAL A 713 19.75 -11.64 12.90
C VAL A 713 19.96 -10.79 14.15
N PRO A 714 20.53 -9.58 14.07
CA PRO A 714 20.44 -8.61 15.16
C PRO A 714 18.99 -8.42 15.61
N HIS A 715 18.75 -8.30 16.92
CA HIS A 715 17.40 -8.18 17.45
C HIS A 715 16.67 -6.97 16.86
N GLY A 716 15.42 -7.16 16.42
CA GLY A 716 14.62 -6.14 15.75
C GLY A 716 14.89 -5.99 14.24
N THR A 717 15.78 -6.81 13.66
CA THR A 717 15.98 -6.84 12.21
C THR A 717 14.69 -7.32 11.53
N GLU A 718 14.18 -6.54 10.59
CA GLU A 718 13.00 -6.89 9.80
C GLU A 718 13.29 -8.15 8.96
N VAL A 719 12.51 -9.22 9.16
CA VAL A 719 12.55 -10.44 8.34
C VAL A 719 11.17 -10.66 7.69
N GLY A 720 10.97 -10.06 6.52
CA GLY A 720 9.69 -9.88 5.82
C GLY A 720 9.18 -11.07 5.00
N GLY A 721 9.46 -12.31 5.44
CA GLY A 721 8.93 -13.52 4.82
C GLY A 721 10.00 -14.57 4.48
N TYR A 722 9.61 -15.84 4.51
CA TYR A 722 10.45 -16.99 4.20
C TYR A 722 9.70 -17.99 3.33
N ALA A 723 10.31 -18.42 2.22
CA ALA A 723 9.66 -19.34 1.29
C ALA A 723 10.66 -20.18 0.49
N ALA A 724 10.25 -21.41 0.16
CA ALA A 724 10.89 -22.17 -0.90
C ALA A 724 10.58 -21.53 -2.26
N GLY A 725 11.59 -21.43 -3.12
CA GLY A 725 11.45 -20.88 -4.47
C GLY A 725 10.57 -21.73 -5.38
N ASN A 726 10.40 -23.02 -5.06
CA ASN A 726 9.53 -23.95 -5.76
C ASN A 726 8.79 -24.83 -4.75
N GLY A 727 7.54 -24.43 -4.45
CA GLY A 727 6.66 -25.14 -3.51
C GLY A 727 6.31 -26.57 -3.92
N ALA A 728 6.45 -26.93 -5.20
CA ALA A 728 6.24 -28.30 -5.66
C ALA A 728 7.40 -29.23 -5.26
N VAL A 729 8.62 -28.69 -5.16
CA VAL A 729 9.83 -29.43 -4.75
C VAL A 729 9.96 -29.45 -3.23
N ALA A 730 9.81 -28.30 -2.58
CA ALA A 730 9.94 -28.16 -1.13
C ALA A 730 8.82 -27.30 -0.57
N LEU A 731 8.05 -27.83 0.38
CA LEU A 731 6.99 -27.11 1.07
C LEU A 731 7.59 -26.30 2.21
N THR A 732 7.45 -24.97 2.17
CA THR A 732 7.95 -24.07 3.22
C THR A 732 7.48 -24.50 4.61
N ARG A 733 8.40 -24.50 5.57
CA ARG A 733 8.12 -24.72 6.99
C ARG A 733 8.80 -23.65 7.82
N ALA A 734 8.21 -23.32 8.96
CA ALA A 734 8.88 -22.56 9.99
C ALA A 734 8.43 -23.09 11.35
N LYS A 735 9.32 -23.08 12.34
CA LYS A 735 8.89 -23.29 13.72
C LYS A 735 8.24 -22.02 14.25
N ASN A 736 7.40 -22.16 15.26
CA ASN A 736 6.74 -21.04 15.95
C ASN A 736 5.98 -20.10 14.98
N GLY A 737 5.37 -20.67 13.93
CA GLY A 737 4.66 -19.88 12.92
C GLY A 737 5.55 -18.92 12.11
N GLY A 738 6.88 -19.06 12.18
CA GLY A 738 7.83 -18.14 11.55
C GLY A 738 8.29 -16.99 12.44
N ALA A 739 7.82 -16.93 13.68
CA ALA A 739 8.31 -15.97 14.67
C ALA A 739 9.73 -16.35 15.17
N PRO A 740 10.58 -15.35 15.47
CA PRO A 740 11.89 -15.61 16.05
C PRO A 740 11.77 -16.00 17.52
N THR A 741 12.82 -16.64 18.02
CA THR A 741 13.11 -16.73 19.45
C THR A 741 14.22 -15.73 19.75
N VAL A 742 14.03 -14.86 20.74
CA VAL A 742 15.09 -13.94 21.16
C VAL A 742 16.17 -14.72 21.90
N SER A 743 17.42 -14.48 21.56
CA SER A 743 18.59 -15.02 22.27
C SER A 743 18.62 -14.58 23.74
N LYS A 744 19.28 -15.37 24.60
CA LYS A 744 19.32 -15.11 26.06
C LYS A 744 19.91 -13.75 26.44
N ASP A 745 20.78 -13.18 25.61
CA ASP A 745 21.39 -11.86 25.82
C ASP A 745 20.55 -10.71 25.24
N GLY A 746 19.42 -11.02 24.60
CA GLY A 746 18.52 -10.05 24.00
C GLY A 746 19.07 -9.34 22.75
N LYS A 747 20.20 -9.81 22.19
CA LYS A 747 20.90 -9.10 21.11
C LYS A 747 20.59 -9.62 19.72
N THR A 748 20.08 -10.84 19.62
CA THR A 748 19.78 -11.49 18.33
C THR A 748 18.44 -12.19 18.33
N ASP A 749 17.76 -12.13 17.18
CA ASP A 749 16.56 -12.89 16.88
C ASP A 749 16.91 -14.16 16.12
N ILE A 750 16.38 -15.29 16.56
CA ILE A 750 16.67 -16.62 16.04
C ILE A 750 15.42 -17.20 15.40
N TYR A 751 15.41 -17.29 14.08
CA TYR A 751 14.38 -17.93 13.29
C TYR A 751 14.77 -19.37 12.97
N TYR A 752 13.79 -20.28 13.03
CA TYR A 752 13.95 -21.66 12.56
C TYR A 752 13.10 -21.88 11.33
N TYR A 753 13.72 -21.63 10.19
CA TYR A 753 13.10 -21.70 8.88
C TYR A 753 13.51 -22.97 8.16
N GLY A 754 12.58 -23.61 7.48
CA GLY A 754 12.76 -24.97 7.01
C GLY A 754 11.92 -25.35 5.81
N PHE A 755 11.90 -26.63 5.49
CA PHE A 755 11.01 -27.16 4.47
C PHE A 755 10.70 -28.63 4.71
N THR A 756 9.58 -29.10 4.16
CA THR A 756 9.32 -30.53 3.95
C THR A 756 9.55 -30.84 2.47
N ALA A 757 10.45 -31.78 2.19
CA ALA A 757 10.72 -32.29 0.85
C ALA A 757 9.45 -32.91 0.27
N ALA A 758 9.08 -32.55 -0.96
CA ALA A 758 7.82 -32.98 -1.57
C ALA A 758 8.05 -33.78 -2.85
N ARG A 759 8.67 -33.18 -3.88
CA ARG A 759 8.94 -33.85 -5.16
C ARG A 759 10.40 -33.72 -5.53
N GLN A 760 10.90 -34.73 -6.24
CA GLN A 760 12.26 -34.74 -6.77
C GLN A 760 12.54 -33.45 -7.56
N GLY A 761 13.66 -32.80 -7.25
CA GLY A 761 14.04 -31.53 -7.86
C GLY A 761 14.95 -30.69 -6.97
N ARG A 762 15.31 -29.49 -7.44
CA ARG A 762 16.17 -28.55 -6.70
C ARG A 762 15.46 -27.21 -6.52
N THR A 763 15.59 -26.60 -5.34
CA THR A 763 15.04 -25.26 -5.07
C THR A 763 15.83 -24.51 -4.00
N GLY A 764 15.74 -23.18 -4.00
CA GLY A 764 16.32 -22.31 -2.98
C GLY A 764 15.35 -22.02 -1.85
N LEU A 765 15.86 -21.76 -0.66
CA LEU A 765 15.10 -21.28 0.49
C LEU A 765 15.42 -19.82 0.71
N TYR A 766 14.43 -18.95 0.57
CA TYR A 766 14.62 -17.51 0.54
C TYR A 766 14.03 -16.85 1.77
N ALA A 767 14.71 -15.86 2.32
CA ALA A 767 14.18 -14.94 3.32
C ALA A 767 14.34 -13.49 2.85
N ASN A 768 13.38 -12.63 3.18
CA ASN A 768 13.52 -11.20 3.01
C ASN A 768 14.06 -10.60 4.32
N ILE A 769 15.19 -9.88 4.28
CA ILE A 769 15.86 -9.31 5.45
C ILE A 769 16.14 -7.84 5.14
N VAL A 770 15.50 -6.93 5.89
CA VAL A 770 15.57 -5.46 5.69
C VAL A 770 15.25 -5.06 4.25
N GLY A 771 14.10 -5.54 3.75
CA GLY A 771 13.64 -5.27 2.37
C GLY A 771 14.49 -5.92 1.26
N THR A 772 15.53 -6.66 1.61
CA THR A 772 16.42 -7.33 0.65
C THR A 772 16.17 -8.84 0.66
N LYS A 773 15.92 -9.42 -0.52
CA LYS A 773 15.70 -10.87 -0.65
C LYS A 773 17.04 -11.63 -0.67
N PHE A 774 17.15 -12.65 0.17
CA PHE A 774 18.31 -13.53 0.28
C PHE A 774 17.90 -14.99 0.08
N CYS A 775 18.63 -15.73 -0.77
CA CYS A 775 18.69 -17.19 -0.68
C CYS A 775 19.57 -17.56 0.52
N LEU A 776 18.97 -18.21 1.53
CA LEU A 776 19.69 -18.67 2.72
C LEU A 776 20.56 -19.89 2.39
N TYR A 777 19.97 -20.87 1.68
CA TYR A 777 20.60 -22.10 1.23
C TYR A 777 19.73 -22.77 0.16
N SER A 778 20.29 -23.71 -0.61
CA SER A 778 19.50 -24.53 -1.55
C SER A 778 19.20 -25.90 -0.97
N THR A 779 18.16 -26.55 -1.51
CA THR A 779 17.86 -27.94 -1.24
C THR A 779 17.69 -28.75 -2.53
N THR A 780 18.15 -29.99 -2.51
CA THR A 780 17.86 -31.03 -3.49
C THR A 780 16.98 -32.08 -2.84
N VAL A 781 15.84 -32.36 -3.45
CA VAL A 781 14.96 -33.45 -3.08
C VAL A 781 15.23 -34.63 -3.99
N GLN A 782 15.56 -35.77 -3.38
CA GLN A 782 15.77 -37.05 -4.07
C GLN A 782 14.48 -37.86 -4.12
#